data_AF-A0A226ELE9-F1
#
_entry.id   AF-A0A226ELE9-F1
#
_cell.length_a   1.000
_cell.length_b   1.000
_cell.length_c   1.000
_cell.angle_alpha   90.00
_cell.angle_beta   90.00
_cell.angle_gamma   90.00
#
_symmetry.space_group_name_H-M   'P 1'
#
loop_
_entity.id
_entity.type
_entity.pdbx_description
1 polymer ?
#
loop_
_entity_poly.entity_id
_entity_poly.type
_entity_poly.pdbx_seq_one_letter_code
_entity_poly.pdbx_strand_id
1 'polypeptide(L)'
;MNTNNNILIFFSLGNNSPTKRRTCRKISSFQLYLLFLLLLLFNNSIIGSLALIEGGDKEGGFSSTKGEGSVETPSVENLLQTYRNSSLHARQLASPNGDDIQYTSPWTWVCLESICKRQLARNTVAKVPQNVCWLNCGRFGALWPFPTIKALLGHETIPLYPQNVEVTAIHSPHKAVTAMLGYAGNVLLDSLFRMHPKSEGQSAFPLTSNGRGIERNRMSITLTTESDETKMSLNSDESYSLSVTSAIIGSSVKVQVQIYGATFFGVRHGLESLGQLLAFDEENECLQIVAEAEIEDRPAFKYRGVMVDTSRNFIPILNLKKVVDAMSYNKLNVLHLHLTDSNSFPFYSKRIPYMTTYGAYSASQIYTPKDLKDLILYARLRGVKIIPELDLPAHVGNKKIQNTNWGPLMGLGELAVCVNAEPWRQYCGQPPCGTLNVINNYTYLVMGELYKDMLEVFDNDLFHMGGDEVFFPCWSSRQDMRDWLKNRGTNDYMDLWGYFQGRAFDKLIEANGGKYITPIVWTSDMTNRARHFLHPSDYIIQIWTGATQYEVRELLENKYKVIFSNLDSLYLDHGFGTWLGLDHFWTIKTWQNLYDNDLIKIAEHHLGANSTYYAITTGQILGAEVTLWSEKVDQHNMEMKLWPRSAAFAERMWSSPQNRTITVDARLAHHTNRMKNRGIHTDRLQPESCYQISGYCHDSNSRL
;
A
#
# COMPACT_ATOMS: atom_id res chain seq x y z
N MET A 1 -4.29 36.69 42.07
CA MET A 1 -3.05 37.05 42.80
C MET A 1 -1.88 36.52 41.98
N ASN A 2 -0.81 37.33 41.82
CA ASN A 2 0.48 37.10 41.13
C ASN A 2 0.39 36.43 39.73
N THR A 3 0.44 37.11 38.58
CA THR A 3 1.29 38.21 38.02
C THR A 3 2.73 37.84 37.68
N ASN A 4 3.04 37.82 36.37
CA ASN A 4 4.15 38.52 35.67
C ASN A 4 4.13 38.04 34.19
N ASN A 5 3.84 38.82 33.14
CA ASN A 5 4.49 40.05 32.62
C ASN A 5 6.02 39.87 32.54
N ASN A 6 6.78 40.05 31.45
CA ASN A 6 6.76 41.03 30.33
C ASN A 6 7.72 40.49 29.21
N ILE A 7 7.90 41.02 27.98
CA ILE A 7 7.46 42.24 27.28
C ILE A 7 7.51 42.03 25.73
N LEU A 8 7.00 42.98 24.93
CA LEU A 8 7.22 43.10 23.48
C LEU A 8 7.72 44.54 23.17
N ILE A 9 8.83 44.73 22.45
CA ILE A 9 9.30 46.07 22.00
C ILE A 9 9.83 46.00 20.55
N PHE A 10 9.33 46.92 19.72
CA PHE A 10 9.81 47.25 18.36
C PHE A 10 10.97 48.24 18.40
N PHE A 11 11.82 48.27 17.36
CA PHE A 11 12.41 49.54 16.88
C PHE A 11 12.62 49.55 15.36
N SER A 12 12.70 50.76 14.79
CA SER A 12 12.56 51.06 13.36
C SER A 12 13.88 51.44 12.66
N LEU A 13 13.78 51.54 11.33
CA LEU A 13 14.77 51.76 10.27
C LEU A 13 15.86 52.84 10.49
N GLY A 14 17.01 52.63 9.85
CA GLY A 14 18.02 53.65 9.57
C GLY A 14 19.08 53.18 8.54
N ASN A 15 19.14 53.82 7.38
CA ASN A 15 20.10 53.49 6.30
C ASN A 15 21.54 53.93 6.62
N ASN A 16 22.54 53.11 6.24
CA ASN A 16 23.60 53.50 5.29
C ASN A 16 24.65 52.38 5.10
N SER A 17 25.26 52.36 3.90
CA SER A 17 26.44 51.56 3.53
C SER A 17 27.53 52.52 2.98
N PRO A 18 28.78 52.10 2.64
CA PRO A 18 29.30 50.73 2.60
C PRO A 18 30.75 50.51 3.13
N THR A 19 31.20 49.25 3.03
CA THR A 19 32.59 48.75 2.85
C THR A 19 33.36 48.14 4.04
N LYS A 20 34.20 47.15 3.65
CA LYS A 20 35.31 46.48 4.36
C LYS A 20 35.00 45.39 5.41
N ARG A 21 34.79 44.18 4.87
CA ARG A 21 35.35 42.87 5.28
C ARG A 21 36.03 42.80 6.67
N ARG A 22 35.47 41.98 7.57
CA ARG A 22 36.19 40.86 8.24
C ARG A 22 35.18 39.87 8.84
N THR A 23 35.39 38.58 8.58
CA THR A 23 34.50 37.49 8.97
C THR A 23 34.82 36.95 10.36
N CYS A 24 33.84 36.95 11.27
CA CYS A 24 33.83 36.08 12.45
C CYS A 24 32.61 35.16 12.36
N ARG A 25 32.84 33.86 12.10
CA ARG A 25 31.79 32.84 12.20
C ARG A 25 31.59 32.45 13.66
N LYS A 26 30.34 32.44 14.13
CA LYS A 26 29.97 31.73 15.36
C LYS A 26 30.16 30.22 15.14
N ILE A 27 30.90 29.58 16.04
CA ILE A 27 30.98 28.12 16.13
C ILE A 27 29.65 27.62 16.69
N SER A 28 29.02 26.65 16.03
CA SER A 28 27.77 26.05 16.50
C SER A 28 28.05 24.89 17.46
N SER A 29 27.09 24.56 18.33
CA SER A 29 27.19 23.52 19.36
C SER A 29 27.57 22.13 18.81
N PHE A 30 27.34 21.90 17.52
CA PHE A 30 27.70 20.67 16.81
C PHE A 30 29.22 20.46 16.69
N GLN A 31 30.01 21.54 16.58
CA GLN A 31 31.47 21.43 16.50
C GLN A 31 32.13 21.15 17.85
N LEU A 32 31.50 21.53 18.98
CA LEU A 32 31.94 21.10 20.32
C LEU A 32 31.71 19.60 20.53
N TYR A 33 30.58 19.08 20.07
CA TYR A 33 30.24 17.66 20.20
C TYR A 33 31.20 16.75 19.41
N LEU A 34 31.60 17.18 18.19
CA LEU A 34 32.59 16.46 17.39
C LEU A 34 33.98 16.44 18.06
N LEU A 35 34.37 17.54 18.73
CA LEU A 35 35.61 17.61 19.50
C LEU A 35 35.59 16.67 20.71
N PHE A 36 34.45 16.55 21.38
CA PHE A 36 34.28 15.66 22.55
C PHE A 36 34.32 14.18 22.15
N LEU A 37 33.73 13.81 21.01
CA LEU A 37 33.85 12.45 20.45
C LEU A 37 35.28 12.12 20.00
N LEU A 38 36.01 13.08 19.41
CA LEU A 38 37.42 12.88 19.05
C LEU A 38 38.32 12.73 20.29
N LEU A 39 38.06 13.45 21.37
CA LEU A 39 38.80 13.31 22.63
C LEU A 39 38.55 11.97 23.35
N LEU A 40 37.36 11.36 23.18
CA LEU A 40 37.07 10.02 23.70
C LEU A 40 37.70 8.89 22.87
N LEU A 41 38.01 9.12 21.60
CA LEU A 41 38.61 8.13 20.69
C LEU A 41 40.14 8.12 20.69
N PHE A 42 40.81 9.14 21.24
CA PHE A 42 42.26 9.27 21.24
C PHE A 42 42.94 9.18 22.62
N ASN A 43 42.22 8.75 23.66
CA ASN A 43 42.79 8.62 25.01
C ASN A 43 43.53 7.27 25.21
N ASN A 44 44.40 6.92 24.26
CA ASN A 44 45.28 5.77 24.31
C ASN A 44 46.58 6.06 23.53
N SER A 45 47.41 6.98 24.05
CA SER A 45 48.88 7.08 23.87
C SER A 45 49.41 8.44 24.35
N ILE A 46 50.64 8.45 24.85
CA ILE A 46 51.48 9.63 25.18
C ILE A 46 51.04 10.45 26.42
N ILE A 47 51.54 10.04 27.59
CA ILE A 47 52.08 11.01 28.56
C ILE A 47 53.57 10.71 28.72
N GLY A 48 54.39 11.64 28.27
CA GLY A 48 55.82 11.66 28.51
C GLY A 48 56.29 13.10 28.69
N SER A 49 57.19 13.31 29.66
CA SER A 49 57.98 14.53 29.87
C SER A 49 57.29 15.76 30.48
N LEU A 50 57.39 15.88 31.81
CA LEU A 50 57.86 17.12 32.45
C LEU A 50 59.11 16.77 33.28
N ALA A 51 60.06 17.70 33.45
CA ALA A 51 61.45 17.40 33.80
C ALA A 51 62.02 18.18 35.02
N LEU A 52 63.18 17.70 35.51
CA LEU A 52 64.11 18.29 36.50
C LEU A 52 63.63 18.17 37.97
N ILE A 53 64.37 17.57 38.92
CA ILE A 53 65.71 17.95 39.44
C ILE A 53 66.40 16.76 40.20
N GLU A 54 67.72 16.62 39.99
CA GLU A 54 68.84 16.08 40.82
C GLU A 54 68.78 14.82 41.75
N GLY A 55 69.90 14.07 41.75
CA GLY A 55 70.35 13.11 42.80
C GLY A 55 69.85 11.66 42.64
N GLY A 56 70.62 10.60 42.89
CA GLY A 56 72.02 10.48 43.32
C GLY A 56 72.25 9.12 44.01
N ASP A 57 73.15 8.28 43.46
CA ASP A 57 73.81 7.08 44.02
C ASP A 57 73.14 6.14 45.06
N LYS A 58 73.11 4.85 44.67
CA LYS A 58 73.54 3.63 45.44
C LYS A 58 72.71 2.98 46.56
N GLU A 59 72.88 1.65 46.54
CA GLU A 59 72.91 0.67 47.65
C GLU A 59 71.69 0.42 48.55
N GLY A 60 71.17 -0.82 48.46
CA GLY A 60 71.19 -1.73 49.61
C GLY A 60 70.04 -1.70 50.64
N GLY A 61 69.18 -2.72 50.59
CA GLY A 61 68.84 -3.47 51.81
C GLY A 61 67.49 -3.21 52.52
N PHE A 62 66.70 -4.29 52.58
CA PHE A 62 65.77 -4.67 53.67
C PHE A 62 64.46 -3.90 53.95
N SER A 63 63.36 -4.61 53.66
CA SER A 63 62.24 -4.89 54.59
C SER A 63 61.41 -3.74 55.18
N SER A 64 60.16 -3.64 54.69
CA SER A 64 59.01 -3.78 55.61
C SER A 64 57.77 -4.35 54.90
N THR A 65 57.01 -5.18 55.60
CA THR A 65 55.72 -5.72 55.14
C THR A 65 54.60 -4.72 55.41
N LYS A 66 53.67 -4.59 54.46
CA LYS A 66 52.24 -4.37 54.71
C LYS A 66 51.44 -4.68 53.45
N GLY A 67 50.39 -5.47 53.60
CA GLY A 67 49.54 -5.89 52.49
C GLY A 67 48.53 -4.81 52.15
N GLU A 68 48.52 -4.38 50.89
CA GLU A 68 47.33 -3.84 50.25
C GLU A 68 46.78 -4.91 49.32
N GLY A 69 45.51 -5.26 49.50
CA GLY A 69 44.84 -6.23 48.64
C GLY A 69 44.59 -5.61 47.28
N SER A 70 45.52 -5.83 46.34
CA SER A 70 45.32 -5.47 44.94
C SER A 70 44.12 -6.26 44.39
N VAL A 71 43.00 -5.59 44.22
CA VAL A 71 41.92 -6.07 43.35
C VAL A 71 42.48 -6.07 41.94
N GLU A 72 43.03 -7.20 41.51
CA GLU A 72 43.52 -7.36 40.14
C GLU A 72 42.36 -7.10 39.19
N THR A 73 42.41 -5.97 38.49
CA THR A 73 41.57 -5.75 37.32
C THR A 73 41.88 -6.88 36.33
N PRO A 74 40.93 -7.75 35.97
CA PRO A 74 41.20 -8.88 35.12
C PRO A 74 41.79 -8.36 33.80
N SER A 75 42.91 -8.97 33.37
CA SER A 75 43.58 -8.57 32.13
C SER A 75 42.60 -8.60 30.96
N VAL A 76 42.83 -7.78 29.94
CA VAL A 76 42.01 -7.80 28.71
C VAL A 76 42.00 -9.21 28.11
N GLU A 77 43.12 -9.94 28.20
CA GLU A 77 43.22 -11.35 27.86
C GLU A 77 42.22 -12.22 28.65
N ASN A 78 42.18 -12.10 29.99
CA ASN A 78 41.24 -12.84 30.83
C ASN A 78 39.79 -12.45 30.57
N LEU A 79 39.48 -11.17 30.35
CA LEU A 79 38.14 -10.72 29.97
C LEU A 79 37.71 -11.27 28.60
N LEU A 80 38.61 -11.31 27.62
CA LEU A 80 38.37 -11.91 26.31
C LEU A 80 38.25 -13.44 26.38
N GLN A 81 39.05 -14.10 27.23
CA GLN A 81 38.97 -15.54 27.49
C GLN A 81 37.63 -15.89 28.16
N THR A 82 37.22 -15.12 29.17
CA THR A 82 35.89 -15.24 29.79
C THR A 82 34.78 -14.96 28.79
N TYR A 83 34.89 -13.94 27.93
CA TYR A 83 33.92 -13.64 26.88
C TYR A 83 33.77 -14.81 25.89
N ARG A 84 34.91 -15.33 25.37
CA ARG A 84 34.96 -16.52 24.50
C ARG A 84 34.30 -17.73 25.16
N ASN A 85 34.61 -17.98 26.44
CA ASN A 85 34.05 -19.09 27.21
C ASN A 85 32.57 -18.87 27.63
N SER A 86 32.10 -17.62 27.66
CA SER A 86 30.72 -17.25 28.01
C SER A 86 29.73 -17.38 26.84
N SER A 87 30.19 -17.87 25.68
CA SER A 87 29.41 -18.14 24.46
C SER A 87 28.41 -19.31 24.60
N LEU A 88 27.74 -19.39 25.75
CA LEU A 88 26.92 -20.50 26.24
C LEU A 88 25.81 -20.99 25.30
N HIS A 89 25.36 -20.19 24.32
CA HIS A 89 24.18 -20.50 23.48
C HIS A 89 24.40 -20.43 21.97
N ALA A 90 25.61 -20.12 21.48
CA ALA A 90 25.92 -20.13 20.05
C ALA A 90 26.84 -21.31 19.71
N ARG A 91 26.27 -22.50 19.52
CA ARG A 91 27.05 -23.64 19.00
C ARG A 91 27.33 -23.42 17.52
N GLN A 92 28.56 -23.08 17.19
CA GLN A 92 29.12 -23.37 15.87
C GLN A 92 29.23 -24.88 15.75
N LEU A 93 28.30 -25.50 15.00
CA LEU A 93 28.49 -26.87 14.55
C LEU A 93 29.38 -26.80 13.31
N ALA A 94 30.65 -27.18 13.48
CA ALA A 94 31.57 -27.32 12.38
C ALA A 94 31.15 -28.52 11.50
N SER A 95 30.91 -28.27 10.22
CA SER A 95 30.79 -29.34 9.22
C SER A 95 32.06 -30.23 9.24
N PRO A 96 31.96 -31.56 9.10
CA PRO A 96 33.12 -32.45 9.01
C PRO A 96 34.12 -32.07 7.90
N ASN A 97 33.67 -31.30 6.91
CA ASN A 97 34.47 -30.87 5.75
C ASN A 97 34.89 -29.38 5.81
N GLY A 98 34.72 -28.69 6.95
CA GLY A 98 35.32 -27.37 7.20
C GLY A 98 34.66 -26.15 6.53
N ASP A 99 33.95 -26.31 5.41
CA ASP A 99 33.46 -25.17 4.62
C ASP A 99 32.09 -24.60 5.06
N ASP A 100 31.33 -25.31 5.89
CA ASP A 100 29.98 -24.91 6.34
C ASP A 100 29.92 -24.71 7.86
N ILE A 101 29.80 -23.46 8.30
CA ILE A 101 29.62 -23.09 9.72
C ILE A 101 28.13 -22.94 9.99
N GLN A 102 27.51 -23.96 10.59
CA GLN A 102 26.12 -23.84 11.01
C GLN A 102 26.01 -22.99 12.28
N TYR A 103 25.46 -21.78 12.12
CA TYR A 103 25.14 -20.88 13.21
C TYR A 103 23.68 -21.09 13.67
N THR A 104 23.48 -21.40 14.95
CA THR A 104 22.15 -21.53 15.55
C THR A 104 21.79 -20.28 16.35
N SER A 105 20.58 -19.76 16.15
CA SER A 105 20.11 -18.57 16.87
C SER A 105 19.95 -18.86 18.37
N PRO A 106 20.50 -18.05 19.29
CA PRO A 106 20.27 -18.22 20.73
C PRO A 106 18.92 -17.65 21.19
N TRP A 107 18.11 -17.11 20.27
CA TRP A 107 16.89 -16.37 20.58
C TRP A 107 15.63 -17.22 20.48
N THR A 108 14.67 -16.92 21.35
CA THR A 108 13.28 -17.39 21.30
C THR A 108 12.34 -16.19 21.48
N TRP A 109 11.09 -16.30 21.04
CA TRP A 109 10.08 -15.26 21.23
C TRP A 109 8.96 -15.74 22.15
N VAL A 110 8.60 -14.88 23.11
CA VAL A 110 7.53 -15.15 24.08
C VAL A 110 6.47 -14.06 23.93
N CYS A 111 5.20 -14.46 23.88
CA CYS A 111 4.12 -13.49 23.87
C CYS A 111 3.99 -12.80 25.24
N LEU A 112 4.18 -11.49 25.27
CA LEU A 112 4.02 -10.66 26.47
C LEU A 112 3.25 -9.40 26.06
N GLU A 113 2.14 -9.12 26.74
CA GLU A 113 1.30 -7.92 26.49
C GLU A 113 0.81 -7.82 25.02
N SER A 114 0.46 -8.96 24.42
CA SER A 114 0.07 -9.07 22.99
C SER A 114 1.19 -8.73 21.99
N ILE A 115 2.46 -8.78 22.41
CA ILE A 115 3.63 -8.56 21.56
C ILE A 115 4.62 -9.72 21.71
N CYS A 116 5.16 -10.24 20.61
CA CYS A 116 6.23 -11.23 20.63
C CYS A 116 7.57 -10.57 21.02
N LYS A 117 7.96 -10.70 22.29
CA LYS A 117 9.21 -10.14 22.84
C LYS A 117 10.32 -11.19 22.77
N ARG A 118 11.48 -10.81 22.20
CA ARG A 118 12.67 -11.66 22.06
C ARG A 118 13.36 -11.88 23.41
N GLN A 119 13.74 -13.13 23.69
CA GLN A 119 14.45 -13.54 24.91
C GLN A 119 15.55 -14.57 24.57
N LEU A 120 16.52 -14.76 25.46
CA LEU A 120 17.49 -15.84 25.34
C LEU A 120 16.79 -17.18 25.63
N ALA A 121 16.97 -18.16 24.74
CA ALA A 121 16.45 -19.50 24.94
C ALA A 121 17.17 -20.19 26.11
N ARG A 122 16.43 -20.70 27.09
CA ARG A 122 16.97 -21.51 28.18
C ARG A 122 17.02 -22.97 27.75
N ASN A 123 18.07 -23.71 28.14
CA ASN A 123 18.33 -25.10 27.72
C ASN A 123 17.18 -26.11 27.93
N THR A 124 16.15 -25.76 28.72
CA THR A 124 15.00 -26.61 29.05
C THR A 124 13.72 -26.27 28.29
N VAL A 125 13.70 -25.23 27.45
CA VAL A 125 12.49 -24.74 26.76
C VAL A 125 12.70 -24.79 25.26
N ALA A 126 11.74 -25.36 24.53
CA ALA A 126 11.74 -25.35 23.07
C ALA A 126 11.75 -23.90 22.55
N LYS A 127 12.57 -23.61 21.55
CA LYS A 127 12.59 -22.30 20.91
C LYS A 127 11.32 -22.11 20.08
N VAL A 128 10.77 -20.90 20.14
CA VAL A 128 9.64 -20.47 19.32
C VAL A 128 10.13 -19.35 18.41
N PRO A 129 10.19 -19.55 17.08
CA PRO A 129 10.50 -18.49 16.13
C PRO A 129 9.49 -17.34 16.18
N GLN A 130 9.92 -16.14 15.77
CA GLN A 130 9.09 -14.93 15.89
C GLN A 130 7.75 -15.04 15.14
N ASN A 131 7.75 -15.61 13.96
CA ASN A 131 6.55 -15.79 13.13
C ASN A 131 5.58 -16.83 13.72
N VAL A 132 6.08 -17.89 14.36
CA VAL A 132 5.26 -18.86 15.10
C VAL A 132 4.60 -18.20 16.32
N CYS A 133 5.36 -17.40 17.08
CA CYS A 133 4.80 -16.61 18.19
C CYS A 133 3.66 -15.69 17.73
N TRP A 134 3.78 -15.09 16.54
CA TRP A 134 2.75 -14.18 15.99
C TRP A 134 1.44 -14.87 15.58
N LEU A 135 1.37 -16.20 15.53
CA LEU A 135 0.14 -16.93 15.17
C LEU A 135 -1.00 -16.69 16.16
N ASN A 136 -0.68 -16.65 17.46
CA ASN A 136 -1.67 -16.53 18.54
C ASN A 136 -1.27 -15.55 19.66
N CYS A 137 -0.23 -14.73 19.44
CA CYS A 137 0.12 -13.70 20.41
C CYS A 137 -0.85 -12.51 20.38
N GLY A 138 -1.58 -12.33 21.48
CA GLY A 138 -2.64 -11.32 21.59
C GLY A 138 -3.95 -11.78 20.95
N ARG A 139 -4.98 -10.93 21.05
CA ARG A 139 -6.38 -11.31 20.73
C ARG A 139 -6.58 -11.90 19.33
N PHE A 140 -5.82 -11.41 18.34
CA PHE A 140 -5.99 -11.76 16.92
C PHE A 140 -4.65 -12.16 16.25
N GLY A 141 -3.62 -12.51 17.05
CA GLY A 141 -2.27 -12.74 16.53
C GLY A 141 -1.76 -11.55 15.69
N ALA A 142 -1.05 -11.87 14.61
CA ALA A 142 -0.70 -10.93 13.53
C ALA A 142 -1.56 -11.12 12.26
N LEU A 143 -2.88 -11.28 12.44
CA LEU A 143 -3.83 -11.12 11.34
C LEU A 143 -3.80 -9.68 10.80
N TRP A 144 -3.87 -9.57 9.47
CA TRP A 144 -3.90 -8.32 8.73
C TRP A 144 -4.74 -8.43 7.45
N PRO A 145 -5.83 -7.64 7.28
CA PRO A 145 -6.51 -6.84 8.31
C PRO A 145 -7.04 -7.67 9.49
N PHE A 146 -7.34 -6.99 10.61
CA PHE A 146 -8.10 -7.59 11.71
C PHE A 146 -9.55 -7.97 11.32
N PRO A 147 -10.06 -9.14 11.76
CA PRO A 147 -11.46 -9.52 11.59
C PRO A 147 -12.46 -8.59 12.30
N THR A 148 -13.66 -8.43 11.73
CA THR A 148 -14.64 -7.43 12.20
C THR A 148 -15.79 -7.95 13.06
N ILE A 149 -16.19 -9.22 12.95
CA ILE A 149 -17.35 -9.77 13.68
C ILE A 149 -16.88 -10.61 14.87
N LYS A 150 -16.13 -11.67 14.60
CA LYS A 150 -15.65 -12.64 15.60
C LYS A 150 -14.27 -13.13 15.22
N ALA A 151 -13.39 -13.27 16.20
CA ALA A 151 -12.15 -14.00 16.05
C ALA A 151 -11.71 -14.53 17.42
N LEU A 152 -11.63 -15.85 17.51
CA LEU A 152 -11.12 -16.63 18.64
C LEU A 152 -9.97 -17.49 18.10
N LEU A 153 -8.81 -17.44 18.74
CA LEU A 153 -7.61 -18.20 18.35
C LEU A 153 -7.11 -19.02 19.53
N GLY A 154 -6.81 -20.29 19.31
CA GLY A 154 -6.23 -21.18 20.31
C GLY A 154 -4.76 -20.85 20.64
N HIS A 155 -4.35 -21.15 21.87
CA HIS A 155 -3.00 -20.87 22.37
C HIS A 155 -1.95 -21.93 21.97
N GLU A 156 -2.37 -23.05 21.40
CA GLU A 156 -1.48 -24.10 20.90
C GLU A 156 -1.29 -24.02 19.39
N THR A 157 -0.18 -24.56 18.89
CA THR A 157 0.10 -24.74 17.46
C THR A 157 0.40 -26.20 17.13
N ILE A 158 0.05 -26.62 15.93
CA ILE A 158 0.24 -27.98 15.44
C ILE A 158 1.31 -27.94 14.34
N PRO A 159 2.37 -28.76 14.43
CA PRO A 159 3.34 -28.90 13.36
C PRO A 159 2.76 -29.77 12.22
N LEU A 160 2.98 -29.35 10.98
CA LEU A 160 2.60 -30.04 9.75
C LEU A 160 3.62 -29.79 8.65
N TYR A 161 3.55 -30.57 7.57
CA TYR A 161 4.31 -30.31 6.36
C TYR A 161 3.39 -29.85 5.21
N PRO A 162 3.84 -28.99 4.28
CA PRO A 162 2.99 -28.46 3.21
C PRO A 162 2.31 -29.54 2.36
N GLN A 163 3.02 -30.64 2.05
CA GLN A 163 2.48 -31.78 1.28
C GLN A 163 1.40 -32.60 2.02
N ASN A 164 1.16 -32.33 3.29
CA ASN A 164 0.13 -32.94 4.11
C ASN A 164 -1.14 -32.06 4.24
N VAL A 165 -1.20 -30.95 3.48
CA VAL A 165 -2.34 -30.03 3.39
C VAL A 165 -3.06 -30.25 2.05
N GLU A 166 -4.37 -30.45 2.11
CA GLU A 166 -5.19 -30.73 0.92
C GLU A 166 -6.54 -30.00 0.98
N VAL A 167 -7.00 -29.49 -0.17
CA VAL A 167 -8.40 -29.06 -0.35
C VAL A 167 -9.25 -30.29 -0.66
N THR A 168 -9.75 -30.93 0.39
CA THR A 168 -10.43 -32.23 0.31
C THR A 168 -11.86 -32.16 -0.21
N ALA A 169 -12.52 -31.00 -0.11
CA ALA A 169 -13.89 -30.83 -0.57
C ALA A 169 -14.16 -29.39 -1.04
N ILE A 170 -14.92 -29.27 -2.14
CA ILE A 170 -15.46 -28.01 -2.63
C ILE A 170 -16.97 -28.20 -2.83
N HIS A 171 -17.76 -27.48 -2.05
CA HIS A 171 -19.21 -27.48 -2.09
C HIS A 171 -19.69 -26.19 -2.77
N SER A 172 -20.06 -26.32 -4.04
CA SER A 172 -20.74 -25.28 -4.82
C SER A 172 -21.65 -25.93 -5.85
N PRO A 173 -22.90 -25.46 -6.03
CA PRO A 173 -23.78 -25.95 -7.09
C PRO A 173 -23.35 -25.49 -8.49
N HIS A 174 -22.38 -24.56 -8.61
CA HIS A 174 -22.03 -23.89 -9.86
C HIS A 174 -20.61 -24.22 -10.33
N LYS A 175 -20.50 -25.02 -11.41
CA LYS A 175 -19.23 -25.52 -11.97
C LYS A 175 -18.16 -24.46 -12.20
N ALA A 176 -18.53 -23.25 -12.62
CA ALA A 176 -17.59 -22.15 -12.83
C ALA A 176 -16.97 -21.67 -11.51
N VAL A 177 -17.81 -21.49 -10.48
CA VAL A 177 -17.38 -21.13 -9.12
C VAL A 177 -16.57 -22.25 -8.48
N THR A 178 -16.93 -23.53 -8.68
CA THR A 178 -16.12 -24.69 -8.25
C THR A 178 -14.69 -24.62 -8.81
N ALA A 179 -14.52 -24.27 -10.09
CA ALA A 179 -13.21 -24.13 -10.71
C ALA A 179 -12.42 -22.92 -10.16
N MET A 180 -13.10 -21.80 -9.89
CA MET A 180 -12.49 -20.63 -9.25
C MET A 180 -12.00 -20.95 -7.83
N LEU A 181 -12.80 -21.67 -7.03
CA LEU A 181 -12.42 -22.15 -5.70
C LEU A 181 -11.24 -23.11 -5.74
N GLY A 182 -11.21 -24.06 -6.69
CA GLY A 182 -10.07 -24.95 -6.88
C GLY A 182 -8.78 -24.19 -7.22
N TYR A 183 -8.87 -23.15 -8.07
CA TYR A 183 -7.74 -22.27 -8.34
C TYR A 183 -7.27 -21.51 -7.08
N ALA A 184 -8.19 -20.90 -6.32
CA ALA A 184 -7.85 -20.17 -5.10
C ALA A 184 -7.23 -21.08 -4.02
N GLY A 185 -7.74 -22.31 -3.89
CA GLY A 185 -7.15 -23.35 -3.03
C GLY A 185 -5.72 -23.71 -3.45
N ASN A 186 -5.48 -23.91 -4.74
CA ASN A 186 -4.13 -24.18 -5.26
C ASN A 186 -3.16 -23.00 -5.03
N VAL A 187 -3.63 -21.75 -5.13
CA VAL A 187 -2.82 -20.56 -4.80
C VAL A 187 -2.42 -20.54 -3.32
N LEU A 188 -3.32 -20.93 -2.40
CA LEU A 188 -2.96 -21.11 -1.00
C LEU A 188 -1.89 -22.20 -0.85
N LEU A 189 -2.12 -23.41 -1.39
CA LEU A 189 -1.20 -24.54 -1.27
C LEU A 189 0.21 -24.18 -1.78
N ASP A 190 0.32 -23.58 -2.96
CA ASP A 190 1.60 -23.13 -3.54
C ASP A 190 2.27 -22.02 -2.70
N SER A 191 1.49 -21.16 -2.03
CA SER A 191 2.02 -20.20 -1.06
C SER A 191 2.60 -20.85 0.20
N LEU A 192 2.07 -22.02 0.63
CA LEU A 192 2.58 -22.74 1.81
C LEU A 192 3.98 -23.32 1.56
N PHE A 193 4.24 -23.86 0.36
CA PHE A 193 5.58 -24.31 -0.02
C PHE A 193 6.59 -23.15 -0.06
N ARG A 194 6.17 -21.98 -0.57
CA ARG A 194 7.00 -20.76 -0.62
C ARG A 194 7.23 -20.08 0.74
N MET A 195 6.61 -20.54 1.83
CA MET A 195 6.98 -20.06 3.18
C MET A 195 8.38 -20.53 3.62
N HIS A 196 8.94 -21.57 2.98
CA HIS A 196 10.28 -22.07 3.28
C HIS A 196 11.37 -21.09 2.77
N PRO A 197 12.32 -20.62 3.61
CA PRO A 197 13.31 -19.61 3.22
C PRO A 197 14.20 -20.00 2.03
N LYS A 198 14.53 -21.29 1.89
CA LYS A 198 15.33 -21.83 0.77
C LYS A 198 14.50 -22.29 -0.43
N SER A 199 13.24 -21.88 -0.54
CA SER A 199 12.37 -22.33 -1.65
C SER A 199 12.82 -21.80 -3.02
N GLU A 200 13.54 -20.67 -3.07
CA GLU A 200 13.99 -20.01 -4.32
C GLU A 200 12.86 -19.83 -5.38
N GLY A 201 11.61 -19.73 -4.93
CA GLY A 201 10.42 -19.66 -5.78
C GLY A 201 9.91 -21.01 -6.33
N GLN A 202 10.60 -22.11 -6.06
CA GLN A 202 10.18 -23.48 -6.38
C GLN A 202 9.31 -24.08 -5.28
N SER A 203 8.30 -24.87 -5.65
CA SER A 203 7.39 -25.55 -4.70
C SER A 203 8.04 -26.80 -4.04
N ALA A 204 9.37 -26.80 -3.84
CA ALA A 204 10.14 -27.91 -3.33
C ALA A 204 10.49 -27.70 -1.85
N PHE A 205 9.87 -28.48 -0.97
CA PHE A 205 10.20 -28.53 0.46
C PHE A 205 11.12 -29.74 0.71
N PRO A 206 12.26 -29.59 1.42
CA PRO A 206 13.13 -30.72 1.72
C PRO A 206 12.41 -31.71 2.64
N LEU A 207 12.17 -32.93 2.14
CA LEU A 207 11.45 -33.99 2.86
C LEU A 207 12.39 -34.72 3.84
N THR A 208 12.61 -34.17 5.03
CA THR A 208 13.37 -34.84 6.08
C THR A 208 12.44 -35.46 7.13
N SER A 209 12.36 -36.80 7.12
CA SER A 209 11.72 -37.56 8.19
C SER A 209 12.57 -37.48 9.47
N ASN A 210 12.30 -36.47 10.29
CA ASN A 210 13.08 -36.18 11.50
C ASN A 210 12.75 -37.11 12.69
N GLY A 211 11.98 -38.18 12.47
CA GLY A 211 11.55 -39.13 13.51
C GLY A 211 10.54 -38.58 14.53
N ARG A 212 10.06 -37.34 14.34
CA ARG A 212 9.23 -36.59 15.31
C ARG A 212 7.72 -36.82 15.21
N GLY A 213 7.23 -37.58 14.23
CA GLY A 213 5.80 -37.88 14.06
C GLY A 213 5.00 -36.87 13.22
N ILE A 214 5.60 -35.72 12.89
CA ILE A 214 4.99 -34.65 12.09
C ILE A 214 4.54 -35.16 10.70
N GLU A 215 5.24 -36.17 10.16
CA GLU A 215 4.94 -36.79 8.87
C GLU A 215 3.54 -37.45 8.82
N ARG A 216 2.93 -37.73 9.97
CA ARG A 216 1.59 -38.33 10.08
C ARG A 216 0.46 -37.29 10.28
N ASN A 217 0.79 -36.05 10.61
CA ASN A 217 -0.21 -34.99 10.77
C ASN A 217 -0.80 -34.63 9.40
N ARG A 218 -2.10 -34.31 9.34
CA ARG A 218 -2.82 -33.99 8.10
C ARG A 218 -3.75 -32.80 8.30
N MET A 219 -3.90 -31.97 7.27
CA MET A 219 -4.80 -30.83 7.26
C MET A 219 -5.74 -30.93 6.05
N SER A 220 -7.04 -30.95 6.32
CA SER A 220 -8.10 -31.08 5.31
C SER A 220 -8.92 -29.79 5.25
N ILE A 221 -8.98 -29.16 4.08
CA ILE A 221 -9.69 -27.91 3.84
C ILE A 221 -10.97 -28.19 3.05
N THR A 222 -12.11 -27.72 3.57
CA THR A 222 -13.42 -27.72 2.90
C THR A 222 -13.81 -26.29 2.57
N LEU A 223 -14.17 -26.04 1.30
CA LEU A 223 -14.60 -24.73 0.79
C LEU A 223 -16.07 -24.78 0.38
N THR A 224 -16.90 -23.88 0.91
CA THR A 224 -18.35 -23.88 0.66
C THR A 224 -18.85 -22.50 0.21
N THR A 225 -19.65 -22.46 -0.85
CA THR A 225 -20.35 -21.25 -1.34
C THR A 225 -21.65 -21.64 -2.04
N GLU A 226 -22.65 -20.75 -1.98
CA GLU A 226 -23.97 -20.99 -2.56
C GLU A 226 -24.19 -20.20 -3.87
N SER A 227 -23.60 -19.00 -3.99
CA SER A 227 -23.76 -18.13 -5.16
C SER A 227 -23.10 -18.66 -6.45
N ASP A 228 -23.67 -18.27 -7.61
CA ASP A 228 -23.11 -18.46 -8.95
C ASP A 228 -22.22 -17.29 -9.42
N GLU A 229 -22.04 -16.26 -8.57
CA GLU A 229 -21.36 -15.02 -8.89
C GLU A 229 -19.89 -15.26 -9.26
N THR A 230 -19.56 -15.00 -10.54
CA THR A 230 -18.20 -15.13 -11.10
C THR A 230 -17.50 -13.79 -11.32
N LYS A 231 -18.19 -12.66 -11.15
CA LYS A 231 -17.66 -11.30 -11.34
C LYS A 231 -18.07 -10.42 -10.18
N MET A 232 -17.14 -9.63 -9.66
CA MET A 232 -17.41 -8.73 -8.54
C MET A 232 -18.14 -7.46 -9.00
N SER A 233 -19.20 -7.12 -8.28
CA SER A 233 -19.95 -5.86 -8.31
C SER A 233 -19.74 -5.09 -7.00
N LEU A 234 -20.26 -3.86 -6.90
CA LEU A 234 -20.26 -3.12 -5.62
C LEU A 234 -21.09 -3.78 -4.50
N ASN A 235 -21.91 -4.78 -4.82
CA ASN A 235 -22.81 -5.45 -3.87
C ASN A 235 -22.50 -6.93 -3.65
N SER A 236 -21.39 -7.44 -4.21
CA SER A 236 -20.92 -8.79 -3.92
C SER A 236 -20.70 -8.98 -2.42
N ASP A 237 -21.17 -10.09 -1.86
CA ASP A 237 -20.97 -10.39 -0.45
C ASP A 237 -19.55 -10.96 -0.24
N GLU A 238 -18.72 -10.19 0.44
CA GLU A 238 -17.33 -10.50 0.78
C GLU A 238 -17.17 -11.08 2.20
N SER A 239 -18.26 -11.37 2.90
CA SER A 239 -18.24 -11.99 4.22
C SER A 239 -17.87 -13.47 4.17
N TYR A 240 -17.25 -13.95 5.26
CA TYR A 240 -16.91 -15.36 5.41
C TYR A 240 -16.91 -15.79 6.88
N SER A 241 -17.02 -17.10 7.09
CA SER A 241 -16.62 -17.76 8.32
C SER A 241 -15.49 -18.75 8.04
N LEU A 242 -14.57 -18.87 8.99
CA LEU A 242 -13.41 -19.76 8.96
C LEU A 242 -13.32 -20.45 10.32
N SER A 243 -13.46 -21.78 10.32
CA SER A 243 -13.22 -22.62 11.50
C SER A 243 -12.01 -23.50 11.26
N VAL A 244 -11.12 -23.57 12.26
CA VAL A 244 -10.02 -24.54 12.36
C VAL A 244 -10.27 -25.35 13.62
N THR A 245 -10.31 -26.67 13.50
CA THR A 245 -10.39 -27.60 14.64
C THR A 245 -9.34 -28.68 14.49
N SER A 246 -8.95 -29.30 15.60
CA SER A 246 -7.98 -30.38 15.60
C SER A 246 -8.37 -31.53 16.50
N ALA A 247 -7.94 -32.74 16.12
CA ALA A 247 -8.19 -33.96 16.87
C ALA A 247 -6.96 -34.88 16.83
N ILE A 248 -6.58 -35.40 17.99
CA ILE A 248 -5.53 -36.43 18.12
C ILE A 248 -6.17 -37.78 17.76
N ILE A 249 -5.57 -38.49 16.79
CA ILE A 249 -6.01 -39.82 16.34
C ILE A 249 -4.82 -40.77 16.43
N GLY A 250 -4.72 -41.50 17.55
CA GLY A 250 -3.59 -42.37 17.84
C GLY A 250 -2.31 -41.56 18.01
N SER A 251 -1.36 -41.69 17.06
CA SER A 251 -0.06 -41.04 17.08
C SER A 251 0.09 -39.91 16.06
N SER A 252 -1.02 -39.34 15.59
CA SER A 252 -1.06 -38.17 14.70
C SER A 252 -2.18 -37.20 15.06
N VAL A 253 -2.09 -35.99 14.51
CA VAL A 253 -3.11 -34.94 14.64
C VAL A 253 -3.75 -34.70 13.28
N LYS A 254 -5.08 -34.69 13.22
CA LYS A 254 -5.85 -34.22 12.07
C LYS A 254 -6.36 -32.82 12.35
N VAL A 255 -6.06 -31.88 11.46
CA VAL A 255 -6.63 -30.54 11.42
C VAL A 255 -7.72 -30.51 10.37
N GLN A 256 -8.91 -30.03 10.74
CA GLN A 256 -10.02 -29.79 9.83
C GLN A 256 -10.22 -28.29 9.71
N VAL A 257 -10.33 -27.81 8.47
CA VAL A 257 -10.62 -26.40 8.19
C VAL A 257 -11.85 -26.30 7.33
N GLN A 258 -12.79 -25.46 7.74
CA GLN A 258 -14.02 -25.17 7.02
C GLN A 258 -14.07 -23.68 6.74
N ILE A 259 -14.18 -23.32 5.46
CA ILE A 259 -14.41 -21.93 5.03
C ILE A 259 -15.75 -21.89 4.30
N TYR A 260 -16.64 -21.04 4.81
CA TYR A 260 -17.90 -20.70 4.15
C TYR A 260 -17.91 -19.22 3.79
N GLY A 261 -18.45 -18.89 2.62
CA GLY A 261 -18.78 -17.53 2.24
C GLY A 261 -19.99 -17.54 1.32
N ALA A 262 -20.80 -16.49 1.35
CA ALA A 262 -21.98 -16.40 0.47
C ALA A 262 -21.59 -16.42 -1.02
N THR A 263 -20.39 -15.89 -1.34
CA THR A 263 -19.80 -15.87 -2.68
C THR A 263 -18.38 -16.44 -2.69
N PHE A 264 -17.85 -16.70 -3.89
CA PHE A 264 -16.44 -16.97 -4.12
C PHE A 264 -15.50 -15.96 -3.44
N PHE A 265 -15.87 -14.68 -3.42
CA PHE A 265 -15.02 -13.60 -2.90
C PHE A 265 -14.85 -13.69 -1.38
N GLY A 266 -15.94 -14.00 -0.66
CA GLY A 266 -15.87 -14.31 0.77
C GLY A 266 -14.95 -15.50 1.06
N VAL A 267 -15.13 -16.62 0.36
CA VAL A 267 -14.28 -17.81 0.54
C VAL A 267 -12.81 -17.53 0.22
N ARG A 268 -12.51 -16.70 -0.79
CA ARG A 268 -11.14 -16.24 -1.09
C ARG A 268 -10.55 -15.42 0.07
N HIS A 269 -11.33 -14.54 0.70
CA HIS A 269 -10.86 -13.78 1.87
C HIS A 269 -10.62 -14.68 3.08
N GLY A 270 -11.44 -15.72 3.27
CA GLY A 270 -11.21 -16.79 4.25
C GLY A 270 -9.93 -17.59 3.98
N LEU A 271 -9.64 -17.92 2.72
CA LEU A 271 -8.37 -18.56 2.32
C LEU A 271 -7.15 -17.66 2.59
N GLU A 272 -7.27 -16.34 2.39
CA GLU A 272 -6.20 -15.41 2.77
C GLU A 272 -5.98 -15.43 4.29
N SER A 273 -7.04 -15.26 5.08
CA SER A 273 -6.95 -15.31 6.55
C SER A 273 -6.40 -16.64 7.06
N LEU A 274 -6.80 -17.77 6.47
CA LEU A 274 -6.22 -19.08 6.77
C LEU A 274 -4.71 -19.09 6.51
N GLY A 275 -4.24 -18.56 5.37
CA GLY A 275 -2.82 -18.42 5.06
C GLY A 275 -2.02 -17.49 5.99
N GLN A 276 -2.69 -16.79 6.92
CA GLN A 276 -2.08 -15.99 7.99
C GLN A 276 -2.12 -16.69 9.36
N LEU A 277 -2.89 -17.76 9.50
CA LEU A 277 -2.89 -18.67 10.65
C LEU A 277 -1.83 -19.77 10.53
N LEU A 278 -1.03 -19.78 9.44
CA LEU A 278 0.15 -20.62 9.26
C LEU A 278 1.45 -19.79 9.25
N ALA A 279 2.51 -20.36 9.84
CA ALA A 279 3.87 -19.82 9.81
C ALA A 279 4.91 -20.94 9.62
N PHE A 280 6.08 -20.61 9.07
CA PHE A 280 7.19 -21.57 8.93
C PHE A 280 8.12 -21.53 10.15
N ASP A 281 8.31 -22.68 10.77
CA ASP A 281 9.17 -22.87 11.94
C ASP A 281 10.59 -23.27 11.48
N GLU A 282 11.50 -22.30 11.46
CA GLU A 282 12.89 -22.49 11.04
C GLU A 282 13.71 -23.39 11.98
N GLU A 283 13.31 -23.55 13.25
CA GLU A 283 14.03 -24.39 14.22
C GLU A 283 13.61 -25.86 14.13
N ASN A 284 12.42 -26.13 13.59
CA ASN A 284 11.87 -27.48 13.44
C ASN A 284 11.68 -27.93 11.97
N GLU A 285 11.99 -27.06 11.01
CA GLU A 285 11.83 -27.23 9.56
C GLU A 285 10.43 -27.72 9.14
N CYS A 286 9.38 -27.10 9.70
CA CYS A 286 7.98 -27.46 9.45
C CYS A 286 7.07 -26.22 9.37
N LEU A 287 5.82 -26.40 8.94
CA LEU A 287 4.77 -25.39 9.14
C LEU A 287 4.13 -25.58 10.51
N GLN A 288 3.72 -24.48 11.13
CA GLN A 288 2.88 -24.43 12.34
C GLN A 288 1.55 -23.80 11.95
N ILE A 289 0.43 -24.38 12.38
CA ILE A 289 -0.91 -23.77 12.34
C ILE A 289 -1.46 -23.61 13.76
N VAL A 290 -2.30 -22.60 14.01
CA VAL A 290 -3.09 -22.57 15.27
C VAL A 290 -3.94 -23.84 15.41
N ALA A 291 -3.99 -24.42 16.61
CA ALA A 291 -4.67 -25.70 16.84
C ALA A 291 -6.20 -25.61 16.72
N GLU A 292 -6.74 -24.45 17.07
CA GLU A 292 -8.16 -24.11 17.01
C GLU A 292 -8.31 -22.65 16.60
N ALA A 293 -9.32 -22.34 15.78
CA ALA A 293 -9.72 -20.98 15.46
C ALA A 293 -11.20 -20.90 15.05
N GLU A 294 -11.83 -19.79 15.37
CA GLU A 294 -13.18 -19.46 14.91
C GLU A 294 -13.24 -17.98 14.54
N ILE A 295 -13.39 -17.69 13.25
CA ILE A 295 -13.41 -16.34 12.67
C ILE A 295 -14.71 -16.14 11.89
N GLU A 296 -15.37 -15.02 12.12
CA GLU A 296 -16.45 -14.47 11.29
C GLU A 296 -16.04 -13.04 10.92
N ASP A 297 -16.13 -12.68 9.64
CA ASP A 297 -15.49 -11.47 9.14
C ASP A 297 -16.18 -10.93 7.89
N ARG A 298 -16.11 -9.60 7.71
CA ARG A 298 -16.62 -8.86 6.55
C ARG A 298 -15.97 -7.47 6.48
N PRO A 299 -15.85 -6.85 5.30
CA PRO A 299 -15.33 -5.49 5.20
C PRO A 299 -16.30 -4.45 5.78
N ALA A 300 -15.75 -3.38 6.37
CA ALA A 300 -16.49 -2.19 6.77
C ALA A 300 -16.94 -1.34 5.57
N PHE A 301 -16.12 -1.29 4.50
CA PHE A 301 -16.39 -0.52 3.28
C PHE A 301 -16.38 -1.41 2.03
N LYS A 302 -17.33 -1.15 1.11
CA LYS A 302 -17.52 -1.91 -0.13
C LYS A 302 -16.44 -1.63 -1.18
N TYR A 303 -15.95 -0.40 -1.25
CA TYR A 303 -14.93 0.03 -2.19
C TYR A 303 -13.59 0.22 -1.47
N ARG A 304 -12.59 -0.58 -1.83
CA ARG A 304 -11.27 -0.58 -1.19
C ARG A 304 -10.19 -0.56 -2.28
N GLY A 305 -9.97 0.64 -2.80
CA GLY A 305 -9.32 0.89 -4.08
C GLY A 305 -7.80 1.10 -4.04
N VAL A 306 -7.15 0.83 -5.17
CA VAL A 306 -5.81 1.29 -5.52
C VAL A 306 -5.87 1.80 -6.96
N MET A 307 -5.58 3.08 -7.18
CA MET A 307 -5.41 3.65 -8.51
C MET A 307 -3.94 3.57 -8.95
N VAL A 308 -3.69 3.10 -10.17
CA VAL A 308 -2.38 3.14 -10.81
C VAL A 308 -2.49 3.91 -12.13
N ASP A 309 -1.74 5.01 -12.22
CA ASP A 309 -1.52 5.74 -13.47
C ASP A 309 -0.53 4.97 -14.36
N THR A 310 -0.99 4.66 -15.57
CA THR A 310 -0.23 3.90 -16.57
C THR A 310 0.09 4.71 -17.82
N SER A 311 -0.21 6.01 -17.80
CA SER A 311 -0.04 6.92 -18.91
C SER A 311 1.15 7.87 -18.74
N ARG A 312 1.31 8.50 -17.57
CA ARG A 312 2.46 9.39 -17.30
C ARG A 312 3.79 8.63 -17.41
N ASN A 313 3.79 7.38 -16.97
CA ASN A 313 4.78 6.36 -17.33
C ASN A 313 4.10 5.00 -17.51
N PHE A 314 4.60 4.20 -18.45
CA PHE A 314 4.06 2.88 -18.74
C PHE A 314 4.42 1.85 -17.65
N ILE A 315 3.43 1.08 -17.18
CA ILE A 315 3.60 0.03 -16.17
C ILE A 315 3.34 -1.35 -16.81
N PRO A 316 4.32 -2.28 -16.89
CA PRO A 316 4.09 -3.58 -17.50
C PRO A 316 2.99 -4.40 -16.81
N ILE A 317 2.28 -5.23 -17.59
CA ILE A 317 1.22 -6.12 -17.10
C ILE A 317 1.71 -7.02 -15.96
N LEU A 318 2.97 -7.45 -15.97
CA LEU A 318 3.57 -8.23 -14.88
C LEU A 318 3.62 -7.45 -13.55
N ASN A 319 3.95 -6.16 -13.61
CA ASN A 319 3.96 -5.27 -12.45
C ASN A 319 2.53 -5.02 -11.95
N LEU A 320 1.56 -4.85 -12.86
CA LEU A 320 0.14 -4.76 -12.48
C LEU A 320 -0.37 -6.04 -11.81
N LYS A 321 0.07 -7.23 -12.27
CA LYS A 321 -0.21 -8.51 -11.58
C LYS A 321 0.35 -8.54 -10.15
N LYS A 322 1.55 -8.00 -9.91
CA LYS A 322 2.09 -7.86 -8.54
C LYS A 322 1.26 -6.92 -7.66
N VAL A 323 0.75 -5.81 -8.22
CA VAL A 323 -0.18 -4.92 -7.49
C VAL A 323 -1.41 -5.70 -7.07
N VAL A 324 -1.99 -6.48 -8.00
CA VAL A 324 -3.14 -7.36 -7.73
C VAL A 324 -2.82 -8.42 -6.67
N ASP A 325 -1.68 -9.12 -6.74
CA ASP A 325 -1.25 -10.08 -5.71
C ASP A 325 -1.25 -9.43 -4.32
N ALA A 326 -0.56 -8.30 -4.18
CA ALA A 326 -0.40 -7.56 -2.93
C ALA A 326 -1.73 -6.97 -2.41
N MET A 327 -2.57 -6.42 -3.28
CA MET A 327 -3.95 -6.04 -2.94
C MET A 327 -4.71 -7.20 -2.32
N SER A 328 -4.57 -8.38 -2.93
CA SER A 328 -5.28 -9.59 -2.52
C SER A 328 -4.80 -10.13 -1.16
N TYR A 329 -3.51 -9.97 -0.82
CA TYR A 329 -2.97 -10.27 0.51
C TYR A 329 -3.49 -9.31 1.60
N ASN A 330 -4.08 -8.19 1.18
CA ASN A 330 -4.60 -7.13 2.04
C ASN A 330 -6.13 -7.01 1.99
N LYS A 331 -6.82 -7.89 1.25
CA LYS A 331 -8.28 -7.84 1.01
C LYS A 331 -8.77 -6.52 0.37
N LEU A 332 -7.91 -5.81 -0.37
CA LEU A 332 -8.31 -4.72 -1.26
C LEU A 332 -8.95 -5.30 -2.53
N ASN A 333 -9.99 -4.65 -3.06
CA ASN A 333 -10.90 -5.27 -4.04
C ASN A 333 -11.12 -4.48 -5.34
N VAL A 334 -10.61 -3.25 -5.46
CA VAL A 334 -10.70 -2.47 -6.70
C VAL A 334 -9.33 -1.98 -7.15
N LEU A 335 -8.93 -2.32 -8.38
CA LEU A 335 -7.79 -1.74 -9.07
C LEU A 335 -8.33 -0.76 -10.12
N HIS A 336 -8.17 0.52 -9.87
CA HIS A 336 -8.49 1.57 -10.81
C HIS A 336 -7.28 1.78 -11.74
N LEU A 337 -7.47 1.59 -13.04
CA LEU A 337 -6.43 1.84 -14.05
C LEU A 337 -6.71 3.17 -14.73
N HIS A 338 -5.92 4.18 -14.39
CA HIS A 338 -5.83 5.41 -15.15
C HIS A 338 -5.01 5.11 -16.42
N LEU A 339 -5.71 4.81 -17.51
CA LEU A 339 -5.14 4.18 -18.71
C LEU A 339 -4.55 5.17 -19.72
N THR A 340 -4.94 6.44 -19.67
CA THR A 340 -4.68 7.43 -20.72
C THR A 340 -4.61 8.82 -20.12
N ASP A 341 -3.68 9.64 -20.62
CA ASP A 341 -3.53 11.05 -20.23
C ASP A 341 -2.96 11.84 -21.42
N SER A 342 -2.77 13.15 -21.25
CA SER A 342 -1.94 14.02 -22.07
C SER A 342 -0.54 13.47 -22.35
N ASN A 343 0.03 12.67 -21.44
CA ASN A 343 1.36 12.09 -21.60
C ASN A 343 1.42 10.90 -22.57
N SER A 344 0.47 9.95 -22.54
CA SER A 344 0.42 8.85 -23.51
C SER A 344 -0.95 8.17 -23.64
N PHE A 345 -1.11 7.38 -24.72
CA PHE A 345 -2.26 6.53 -24.97
C PHE A 345 -1.80 5.07 -25.22
N PRO A 346 -1.48 4.31 -24.15
CA PRO A 346 -1.01 2.93 -24.25
C PRO A 346 -2.14 1.91 -24.51
N PHE A 347 -3.41 2.26 -24.31
CA PHE A 347 -4.52 1.36 -24.60
C PHE A 347 -4.62 1.05 -26.10
N TYR A 348 -4.70 -0.23 -26.47
CA TYR A 348 -4.92 -0.64 -27.86
C TYR A 348 -6.39 -0.50 -28.27
N SER A 349 -6.69 0.50 -29.12
CA SER A 349 -7.97 0.57 -29.83
C SER A 349 -7.84 -0.04 -31.22
N LYS A 350 -8.72 -0.99 -31.55
CA LYS A 350 -8.86 -1.55 -32.91
C LYS A 350 -9.70 -0.64 -33.80
N ARG A 351 -10.57 0.20 -33.23
CA ARG A 351 -11.48 1.10 -33.97
C ARG A 351 -10.81 2.42 -34.31
N ILE A 352 -10.00 2.94 -33.39
CA ILE A 352 -9.22 4.17 -33.54
C ILE A 352 -7.71 3.84 -33.40
N PRO A 353 -7.13 3.01 -34.31
CA PRO A 353 -5.76 2.52 -34.17
C PRO A 353 -4.72 3.64 -34.20
N TYR A 354 -5.03 4.80 -34.80
CA TYR A 354 -4.16 5.97 -34.78
C TYR A 354 -3.96 6.53 -33.36
N MET A 355 -4.94 6.37 -32.45
CA MET A 355 -4.84 6.83 -31.07
C MET A 355 -3.70 6.13 -30.33
N THR A 356 -3.67 4.79 -30.40
CA THR A 356 -2.57 3.98 -29.88
C THR A 356 -1.27 4.22 -30.66
N THR A 357 -1.33 4.25 -32.00
CA THR A 357 -0.14 4.33 -32.88
C THR A 357 0.69 5.61 -32.66
N TYR A 358 0.03 6.74 -32.38
CA TYR A 358 0.71 8.03 -32.16
C TYR A 358 0.77 8.47 -30.70
N GLY A 359 -0.08 7.91 -29.83
CA GLY A 359 -0.14 8.25 -28.41
C GLY A 359 0.70 7.33 -27.50
N ALA A 360 0.94 6.06 -27.85
CA ALA A 360 1.78 5.18 -27.04
C ALA A 360 3.26 5.59 -27.11
N TYR A 361 4.00 5.41 -26.01
CA TYR A 361 5.44 5.74 -25.96
C TYR A 361 6.29 4.94 -26.95
N SER A 362 5.94 3.66 -27.16
CA SER A 362 6.58 2.78 -28.13
C SER A 362 5.70 1.57 -28.42
N ALA A 363 6.03 0.80 -29.47
CA ALA A 363 5.29 -0.40 -29.85
C ALA A 363 5.29 -1.52 -28.79
N SER A 364 6.23 -1.50 -27.83
CA SER A 364 6.27 -2.43 -26.69
C SER A 364 5.59 -1.90 -25.43
N GLN A 365 5.14 -0.63 -25.44
CA GLN A 365 4.46 0.04 -24.32
C GLN A 365 2.97 0.24 -24.67
N ILE A 366 2.32 -0.86 -25.05
CA ILE A 366 0.92 -0.94 -25.45
C ILE A 366 0.23 -2.05 -24.65
N TYR A 367 -0.96 -1.78 -24.14
CA TYR A 367 -1.83 -2.78 -23.52
C TYR A 367 -2.74 -3.41 -24.55
N THR A 368 -2.47 -4.65 -24.95
CA THR A 368 -3.33 -5.35 -25.91
C THR A 368 -4.62 -5.87 -25.23
N PRO A 369 -5.72 -6.11 -25.99
CA PRO A 369 -6.93 -6.70 -25.46
C PRO A 369 -6.72 -8.09 -24.84
N LYS A 370 -5.68 -8.82 -25.29
CA LYS A 370 -5.31 -10.13 -24.73
C LYS A 370 -4.72 -9.96 -23.34
N ASP A 371 -3.75 -9.07 -23.18
CA ASP A 371 -3.02 -8.90 -21.92
C ASP A 371 -3.91 -8.28 -20.84
N LEU A 372 -4.79 -7.35 -21.22
CA LEU A 372 -5.80 -6.80 -20.32
C LEU A 372 -6.83 -7.85 -19.89
N LYS A 373 -7.32 -8.70 -20.80
CA LYS A 373 -8.25 -9.79 -20.43
C LYS A 373 -7.61 -10.84 -19.51
N ASP A 374 -6.33 -11.14 -19.73
CA ASP A 374 -5.53 -11.98 -18.84
C ASP A 374 -5.35 -11.35 -17.45
N LEU A 375 -5.00 -10.04 -17.39
CA LEU A 375 -4.92 -9.28 -16.13
C LEU A 375 -6.27 -9.24 -15.39
N ILE A 376 -7.40 -9.01 -16.09
CA ILE A 376 -8.75 -8.99 -15.52
C ILE A 376 -9.14 -10.36 -14.95
N LEU A 377 -8.83 -11.45 -15.66
CA LEU A 377 -9.08 -12.81 -15.16
C LEU A 377 -8.21 -13.11 -13.93
N TYR A 378 -6.94 -12.73 -13.98
CA TYR A 378 -5.99 -12.90 -12.88
C TYR A 378 -6.41 -12.13 -11.62
N ALA A 379 -6.94 -10.92 -11.78
CA ALA A 379 -7.49 -10.08 -10.71
C ALA A 379 -8.80 -10.64 -10.14
N ARG A 380 -9.74 -11.04 -11.02
CA ARG A 380 -11.00 -11.69 -10.63
C ARG A 380 -10.78 -12.92 -9.75
N LEU A 381 -9.83 -13.79 -10.14
CA LEU A 381 -9.45 -14.98 -9.37
C LEU A 381 -8.78 -14.67 -8.01
N ARG A 382 -8.44 -13.40 -7.77
CA ARG A 382 -7.87 -12.89 -6.52
C ARG A 382 -8.85 -12.03 -5.73
N GLY A 383 -10.08 -11.85 -6.19
CA GLY A 383 -11.07 -10.97 -5.55
C GLY A 383 -10.83 -9.48 -5.82
N VAL A 384 -10.19 -9.14 -6.93
CA VAL A 384 -9.95 -7.75 -7.36
C VAL A 384 -10.72 -7.48 -8.66
N LYS A 385 -11.62 -6.49 -8.62
CA LYS A 385 -12.25 -5.86 -9.77
C LYS A 385 -11.27 -4.88 -10.40
N ILE A 386 -11.24 -4.76 -11.73
CA ILE A 386 -10.47 -3.72 -12.43
C ILE A 386 -11.45 -2.71 -13.02
N ILE A 387 -11.35 -1.44 -12.66
CA ILE A 387 -12.13 -0.34 -13.26
C ILE A 387 -11.21 0.42 -14.22
N PRO A 388 -11.57 0.58 -15.50
CA PRO A 388 -10.84 1.44 -16.42
C PRO A 388 -11.26 2.91 -16.28
N GLU A 389 -10.32 3.80 -16.56
CA GLU A 389 -10.57 5.22 -16.78
C GLU A 389 -10.26 5.62 -18.22
N LEU A 390 -11.10 6.49 -18.77
CA LEU A 390 -10.78 7.35 -19.91
C LEU A 390 -11.10 8.78 -19.48
N ASP A 391 -10.09 9.48 -18.97
CA ASP A 391 -10.24 10.82 -18.41
C ASP A 391 -10.43 11.88 -19.50
N LEU A 392 -11.56 12.60 -19.43
CA LEU A 392 -12.00 13.59 -20.40
C LEU A 392 -12.83 14.69 -19.69
N PRO A 393 -12.86 15.94 -20.19
CA PRO A 393 -12.28 16.42 -21.44
C PRO A 393 -10.87 17.00 -21.31
N ALA A 394 -10.32 17.13 -20.10
CA ALA A 394 -8.91 17.46 -19.87
C ALA A 394 -8.02 16.26 -20.24
N HIS A 395 -6.76 16.26 -19.81
CA HIS A 395 -5.92 15.06 -19.79
C HIS A 395 -5.84 14.28 -21.11
N VAL A 396 -5.86 15.00 -22.24
CA VAL A 396 -5.74 14.44 -23.59
C VAL A 396 -4.64 15.13 -24.38
N GLY A 397 -3.83 14.35 -25.11
CA GLY A 397 -2.77 14.93 -25.93
C GLY A 397 -1.66 13.98 -26.34
N ASN A 398 -0.43 14.46 -26.12
CA ASN A 398 0.83 14.07 -26.74
C ASN A 398 0.97 14.47 -28.22
N LYS A 399 2.14 15.02 -28.55
CA LYS A 399 2.70 15.27 -29.89
C LYS A 399 1.90 16.15 -30.88
N LYS A 400 2.27 17.42 -30.94
CA LYS A 400 1.82 18.40 -31.96
C LYS A 400 2.52 18.21 -33.32
N ILE A 401 2.36 17.04 -33.96
CA ILE A 401 2.55 16.92 -35.40
C ILE A 401 1.22 17.33 -36.07
N GLN A 402 1.27 18.13 -37.14
CA GLN A 402 0.09 18.36 -37.97
C GLN A 402 -0.37 17.02 -38.55
N ASN A 403 -1.65 16.68 -38.38
CA ASN A 403 -2.23 15.38 -38.75
C ASN A 403 -1.79 14.22 -37.83
N THR A 404 -2.22 14.27 -36.56
CA THR A 404 -2.07 13.20 -35.55
C THR A 404 -3.42 12.69 -35.04
N ASN A 405 -3.38 11.75 -34.09
CA ASN A 405 -4.53 11.19 -33.37
C ASN A 405 -5.54 12.20 -32.80
N TRP A 406 -5.10 13.40 -32.42
CA TRP A 406 -5.97 14.47 -31.91
C TRP A 406 -6.20 15.63 -32.90
N GLY A 407 -5.58 15.58 -34.08
CA GLY A 407 -5.64 16.61 -35.11
C GLY A 407 -6.62 16.28 -36.26
N PRO A 408 -6.65 17.10 -37.32
CA PRO A 408 -7.57 16.96 -38.47
C PRO A 408 -7.24 15.79 -39.42
N LEU A 409 -6.64 14.71 -38.92
CA LEU A 409 -6.47 13.46 -39.66
C LEU A 409 -7.85 12.97 -40.13
N MET A 410 -7.93 12.46 -41.35
CA MET A 410 -9.15 11.90 -41.95
C MET A 410 -10.35 12.87 -42.06
N GLY A 411 -10.12 14.19 -42.01
CA GLY A 411 -11.19 15.19 -42.18
C GLY A 411 -12.10 15.37 -40.96
N LEU A 412 -11.71 14.87 -39.79
CA LEU A 412 -12.48 14.94 -38.55
C LEU A 412 -12.39 16.31 -37.82
N GLY A 413 -11.61 17.26 -38.35
CA GLY A 413 -11.31 18.54 -37.70
C GLY A 413 -10.40 18.39 -36.47
N GLU A 414 -10.20 19.47 -35.72
CA GLU A 414 -9.46 19.41 -34.45
C GLU A 414 -10.30 18.65 -33.41
N LEU A 415 -9.83 17.49 -32.94
CA LEU A 415 -10.50 16.69 -31.89
C LEU A 415 -10.11 17.16 -30.49
N ALA A 416 -8.91 17.69 -30.33
CA ALA A 416 -8.46 18.39 -29.13
C ALA A 416 -7.84 19.76 -29.48
N VAL A 417 -7.83 20.65 -28.49
CA VAL A 417 -7.33 22.03 -28.55
C VAL A 417 -6.24 22.21 -27.48
N CYS A 418 -5.43 23.26 -27.63
CA CYS A 418 -4.29 23.56 -26.76
C CYS A 418 -3.23 22.44 -26.63
N VAL A 419 -3.25 21.47 -27.54
CA VAL A 419 -2.32 20.32 -27.57
C VAL A 419 -0.87 20.81 -27.70
N ASN A 420 -0.08 20.59 -26.64
CA ASN A 420 1.27 21.15 -26.46
C ASN A 420 1.31 22.68 -26.65
N ALA A 421 0.35 23.41 -26.09
CA ALA A 421 0.37 24.87 -26.08
C ALA A 421 1.44 25.40 -25.12
N GLU A 422 2.12 26.48 -25.52
CA GLU A 422 3.14 27.17 -24.73
C GLU A 422 2.85 28.69 -24.70
N PRO A 423 3.12 29.39 -23.58
CA PRO A 423 3.64 28.87 -22.31
C PRO A 423 2.58 28.04 -21.57
N TRP A 424 2.89 26.79 -21.24
CA TRP A 424 1.89 25.79 -20.81
C TRP A 424 1.03 26.22 -19.62
N ARG A 425 1.58 27.01 -18.69
CA ARG A 425 0.88 27.56 -17.51
C ARG A 425 -0.32 28.46 -17.83
N GLN A 426 -0.49 28.87 -19.10
CA GLN A 426 -1.67 29.62 -19.56
C GLN A 426 -2.80 28.71 -20.06
N TYR A 427 -2.57 27.40 -20.16
CA TYR A 427 -3.45 26.46 -20.84
C TYR A 427 -3.71 25.15 -20.10
N CYS A 428 -2.90 24.79 -19.08
CA CYS A 428 -3.07 23.58 -18.28
C CYS A 428 -2.32 23.65 -16.93
N GLY A 429 -2.67 22.74 -16.00
CA GLY A 429 -2.01 22.58 -14.69
C GLY A 429 -0.62 21.93 -14.77
N GLN A 430 -0.39 21.01 -15.72
CA GLN A 430 0.88 20.34 -15.98
C GLN A 430 1.08 20.10 -17.50
N PRO A 431 2.31 20.21 -18.05
CA PRO A 431 2.57 19.92 -19.46
C PRO A 431 2.67 18.40 -19.73
N PRO A 432 2.36 17.91 -20.95
CA PRO A 432 1.92 18.68 -22.11
C PRO A 432 0.44 19.07 -22.00
N CYS A 433 0.09 20.33 -22.29
CA CYS A 433 -1.32 20.72 -22.30
C CYS A 433 -2.12 19.98 -23.37
N GLY A 434 -3.42 19.81 -23.13
CA GLY A 434 -4.43 19.51 -24.13
C GLY A 434 -5.80 19.27 -23.50
N THR A 435 -6.85 19.59 -24.24
CA THR A 435 -8.26 19.46 -23.81
C THR A 435 -9.12 19.19 -25.03
N LEU A 436 -10.16 18.36 -24.94
CA LEU A 436 -11.02 18.04 -26.07
C LEU A 436 -11.69 19.29 -26.70
N ASN A 437 -11.88 19.21 -28.01
CA ASN A 437 -12.73 20.13 -28.76
C ASN A 437 -14.19 19.68 -28.62
N VAL A 438 -14.84 20.12 -27.56
CA VAL A 438 -16.18 19.63 -27.20
C VAL A 438 -17.31 20.18 -28.09
N ILE A 439 -17.04 21.16 -28.96
CA ILE A 439 -18.00 21.64 -29.97
C ILE A 439 -17.89 20.87 -31.30
N ASN A 440 -16.82 20.10 -31.49
CA ASN A 440 -16.66 19.24 -32.66
C ASN A 440 -17.48 17.94 -32.47
N ASN A 441 -18.42 17.67 -33.38
CA ASN A 441 -19.24 16.46 -33.33
C ASN A 441 -18.45 15.17 -33.54
N TYR A 442 -17.31 15.22 -34.24
CA TYR A 442 -16.46 14.03 -34.45
C TYR A 442 -15.77 13.57 -33.17
N THR A 443 -15.57 14.45 -32.19
CA THR A 443 -15.05 14.11 -30.85
C THR A 443 -15.89 13.01 -30.20
N TYR A 444 -17.22 13.17 -30.20
CA TYR A 444 -18.16 12.20 -29.62
C TYR A 444 -18.26 10.88 -30.42
N LEU A 445 -17.93 10.89 -31.72
CA LEU A 445 -17.84 9.68 -32.52
C LEU A 445 -16.59 8.88 -32.13
N VAL A 446 -15.43 9.54 -32.07
CA VAL A 446 -14.17 8.90 -31.63
C VAL A 446 -14.30 8.37 -30.21
N MET A 447 -14.84 9.15 -29.27
CA MET A 447 -15.10 8.70 -27.89
C MET A 447 -16.02 7.47 -27.84
N GLY A 448 -17.12 7.47 -28.59
CA GLY A 448 -18.04 6.33 -28.63
C GLY A 448 -17.37 5.04 -29.12
N GLU A 449 -16.47 5.12 -30.09
CA GLU A 449 -15.70 3.96 -30.54
C GLU A 449 -14.60 3.53 -29.54
N LEU A 450 -13.98 4.47 -28.82
CA LEU A 450 -13.05 4.16 -27.72
C LEU A 450 -13.77 3.45 -26.57
N TYR A 451 -14.93 3.97 -26.14
CA TYR A 451 -15.76 3.33 -25.11
C TYR A 451 -16.18 1.90 -25.52
N LYS A 452 -16.54 1.67 -26.79
CA LYS A 452 -16.85 0.32 -27.30
C LYS A 452 -15.65 -0.63 -27.16
N ASP A 453 -14.45 -0.19 -27.57
CA ASP A 453 -13.24 -1.01 -27.44
C ASP A 453 -12.87 -1.28 -25.97
N MET A 454 -13.05 -0.31 -25.08
CA MET A 454 -12.80 -0.48 -23.65
C MET A 454 -13.83 -1.43 -23.01
N LEU A 455 -15.13 -1.27 -23.27
CA LEU A 455 -16.18 -2.13 -22.71
C LEU A 455 -16.15 -3.57 -23.27
N GLU A 456 -15.58 -3.79 -24.46
CA GLU A 456 -15.30 -5.14 -24.97
C GLU A 456 -14.11 -5.83 -24.28
N VAL A 457 -13.29 -5.08 -23.54
CA VAL A 457 -12.16 -5.59 -22.73
C VAL A 457 -12.55 -5.67 -21.25
N PHE A 458 -13.13 -4.59 -20.72
CA PHE A 458 -13.52 -4.38 -19.34
C PHE A 458 -15.04 -4.55 -19.17
N ASP A 459 -15.43 -5.72 -18.66
CA ASP A 459 -16.82 -6.09 -18.41
C ASP A 459 -17.22 -5.67 -16.99
N ASN A 460 -17.70 -4.42 -16.85
CA ASN A 460 -17.97 -3.76 -15.57
C ASN A 460 -19.31 -3.01 -15.53
N ASP A 461 -19.85 -2.89 -14.30
CA ASP A 461 -20.95 -2.05 -13.85
C ASP A 461 -20.53 -0.60 -13.52
N LEU A 462 -19.22 -0.30 -13.59
CA LEU A 462 -18.58 0.98 -13.29
C LEU A 462 -17.59 1.37 -14.40
N PHE A 463 -17.49 2.68 -14.69
CA PHE A 463 -16.48 3.24 -15.60
C PHE A 463 -16.05 4.62 -15.09
N HIS A 464 -14.74 4.88 -14.99
CA HIS A 464 -14.26 6.21 -14.58
C HIS A 464 -14.14 7.11 -15.82
N MET A 465 -14.79 8.28 -15.79
CA MET A 465 -14.80 9.26 -16.89
C MET A 465 -13.81 10.41 -16.64
N GLY A 466 -13.09 10.38 -15.51
CA GLY A 466 -12.17 11.42 -15.08
C GLY A 466 -12.90 12.72 -14.75
N GLY A 467 -12.57 13.80 -15.45
CA GLY A 467 -13.28 15.07 -15.31
C GLY A 467 -12.72 15.97 -14.21
N ASP A 468 -11.41 15.92 -14.00
CA ASP A 468 -10.61 16.87 -13.25
C ASP A 468 -9.92 17.92 -14.16
N GLU A 469 -9.31 18.92 -13.51
CA GLU A 469 -8.44 19.99 -14.05
C GLU A 469 -8.82 20.65 -15.41
N VAL A 470 -10.10 20.71 -15.78
CA VAL A 470 -10.57 21.35 -17.03
C VAL A 470 -10.24 22.85 -17.05
N PHE A 471 -9.23 23.22 -17.82
CA PHE A 471 -8.65 24.56 -17.78
C PHE A 471 -9.35 25.53 -18.76
N PHE A 472 -10.39 26.24 -18.30
CA PHE A 472 -11.17 27.16 -19.15
C PHE A 472 -10.37 28.20 -19.95
N PRO A 473 -9.21 28.73 -19.50
CA PRO A 473 -8.35 29.59 -20.33
C PRO A 473 -7.99 28.97 -21.70
N CYS A 474 -7.88 27.63 -21.79
CA CYS A 474 -7.70 26.95 -23.07
C CYS A 474 -8.88 27.19 -24.01
N TRP A 475 -10.10 26.83 -23.60
CA TRP A 475 -11.31 27.05 -24.42
C TRP A 475 -11.55 28.54 -24.68
N SER A 476 -11.38 29.40 -23.67
CA SER A 476 -11.64 30.83 -23.81
C SER A 476 -10.66 31.55 -24.73
N SER A 477 -9.49 30.97 -25.00
CA SER A 477 -8.53 31.48 -25.99
C SER A 477 -9.07 31.43 -27.43
N ARG A 478 -9.99 30.50 -27.73
CA ARG A 478 -10.49 30.27 -29.09
C ARG A 478 -11.78 31.03 -29.42
N GLN A 479 -11.88 31.49 -30.67
CA GLN A 479 -13.04 32.26 -31.14
C GLN A 479 -14.29 31.38 -31.34
N ASP A 480 -14.13 30.17 -31.86
CA ASP A 480 -15.23 29.23 -32.09
C ASP A 480 -15.96 28.80 -30.81
N MET A 481 -15.22 28.59 -29.72
CA MET A 481 -15.79 28.34 -28.38
C MET A 481 -16.56 29.55 -27.84
N ARG A 482 -16.01 30.77 -27.99
CA ARG A 482 -16.69 32.02 -27.60
C ARG A 482 -17.99 32.24 -28.38
N ASP A 483 -17.97 31.96 -29.68
CA ASP A 483 -19.15 32.08 -30.54
C ASP A 483 -20.19 30.99 -30.23
N TRP A 484 -19.78 29.76 -29.90
CA TRP A 484 -20.69 28.68 -29.48
C TRP A 484 -21.47 29.04 -28.21
N LEU A 485 -20.79 29.63 -27.21
CA LEU A 485 -21.38 30.12 -25.96
C LEU A 485 -22.36 31.27 -26.24
N LYS A 486 -21.90 32.30 -26.96
CA LYS A 486 -22.71 33.47 -27.34
C LYS A 486 -23.98 33.08 -28.10
N ASN A 487 -23.89 32.13 -29.04
CA ASN A 487 -25.04 31.63 -29.80
C ASN A 487 -26.05 30.83 -28.96
N ARG A 488 -25.70 30.44 -27.73
CA ARG A 488 -26.59 29.82 -26.73
C ARG A 488 -27.06 30.79 -25.63
N GLY A 489 -26.67 32.05 -25.70
CA GLY A 489 -27.04 33.05 -24.70
C GLY A 489 -26.30 32.92 -23.36
N THR A 490 -25.20 32.18 -23.31
CA THR A 490 -24.35 32.02 -22.12
C THR A 490 -22.93 32.55 -22.38
N ASN A 491 -22.19 32.80 -21.30
CA ASN A 491 -20.76 33.08 -21.29
C ASN A 491 -20.00 32.20 -20.28
N ASP A 492 -20.66 31.23 -19.64
CA ASP A 492 -20.06 30.34 -18.65
C ASP A 492 -19.53 29.06 -19.33
N TYR A 493 -18.23 28.81 -19.18
CA TYR A 493 -17.59 27.59 -19.71
C TYR A 493 -18.03 26.33 -18.95
N MET A 494 -18.68 26.46 -17.80
CA MET A 494 -19.40 25.37 -17.16
C MET A 494 -20.51 24.80 -18.03
N ASP A 495 -21.25 25.63 -18.78
CA ASP A 495 -22.31 25.13 -19.67
C ASP A 495 -21.73 24.34 -20.86
N LEU A 496 -20.53 24.73 -21.31
CA LEU A 496 -19.78 24.02 -22.34
C LEU A 496 -19.28 22.66 -21.83
N TRP A 497 -18.85 22.57 -20.57
CA TRP A 497 -18.49 21.31 -19.93
C TRP A 497 -19.72 20.44 -19.63
N GLY A 498 -20.81 21.00 -19.10
CA GLY A 498 -22.06 20.27 -18.89
C GLY A 498 -22.62 19.67 -20.18
N TYR A 499 -22.56 20.43 -21.29
CA TYR A 499 -22.88 19.93 -22.63
C TYR A 499 -21.98 18.75 -23.06
N PHE A 500 -20.68 18.83 -22.80
CA PHE A 500 -19.75 17.73 -23.04
C PHE A 500 -20.12 16.49 -22.21
N GLN A 501 -20.25 16.66 -20.89
CA GLN A 501 -20.40 15.56 -19.95
C GLN A 501 -21.69 14.76 -20.20
N GLY A 502 -22.81 15.44 -20.46
CA GLY A 502 -24.06 14.78 -20.83
C GLY A 502 -23.90 13.91 -22.09
N ARG A 503 -23.29 14.46 -23.15
CA ARG A 503 -23.06 13.72 -24.40
C ARG A 503 -22.00 12.62 -24.28
N ALA A 504 -21.02 12.79 -23.40
CA ALA A 504 -20.02 11.76 -23.08
C ALA A 504 -20.70 10.57 -22.38
N PHE A 505 -21.59 10.84 -21.43
CA PHE A 505 -22.39 9.84 -20.75
C PHE A 505 -23.36 9.11 -21.70
N ASP A 506 -24.10 9.85 -22.55
CA ASP A 506 -24.93 9.25 -23.61
C ASP A 506 -24.11 8.27 -24.48
N LYS A 507 -22.88 8.65 -24.85
CA LYS A 507 -21.98 7.81 -25.65
C LYS A 507 -21.44 6.60 -24.90
N LEU A 508 -21.25 6.68 -23.59
CA LEU A 508 -20.90 5.54 -22.75
C LEU A 508 -22.06 4.53 -22.68
N ILE A 509 -23.30 5.00 -22.50
CA ILE A 509 -24.50 4.15 -22.51
C ILE A 509 -24.74 3.52 -23.90
N GLU A 510 -24.58 4.28 -24.98
CA GLU A 510 -24.65 3.77 -26.36
C GLU A 510 -23.60 2.69 -26.63
N ALA A 511 -22.35 2.91 -26.18
CA ALA A 511 -21.26 1.95 -26.31
C ALA A 511 -21.53 0.64 -25.54
N ASN A 512 -22.23 0.71 -24.41
CA ASN A 512 -22.67 -0.45 -23.63
C ASN A 512 -23.96 -1.11 -24.18
N GLY A 513 -24.35 -0.80 -25.43
CA GLY A 513 -25.54 -1.36 -26.07
C GLY A 513 -26.85 -0.90 -25.43
N GLY A 514 -26.89 0.33 -24.89
CA GLY A 514 -28.04 0.89 -24.19
C GLY A 514 -28.19 0.42 -22.73
N LYS A 515 -27.27 -0.41 -22.22
CA LYS A 515 -27.28 -0.83 -20.82
C LYS A 515 -26.67 0.23 -19.92
N TYR A 516 -27.36 0.52 -18.82
CA TYR A 516 -26.84 1.41 -17.80
C TYR A 516 -25.51 0.89 -17.22
N ILE A 517 -24.54 1.80 -17.08
CA ILE A 517 -23.25 1.62 -16.40
C ILE A 517 -23.03 2.88 -15.56
N THR A 518 -22.52 2.73 -14.34
CA THR A 518 -22.41 3.88 -13.42
C THR A 518 -21.11 4.65 -13.69
N PRO A 519 -21.17 5.91 -14.17
CA PRO A 519 -19.99 6.74 -14.27
C PRO A 519 -19.46 7.13 -12.89
N ILE A 520 -18.13 7.17 -12.79
CA ILE A 520 -17.39 7.82 -11.70
C ILE A 520 -16.70 9.05 -12.29
N VAL A 521 -16.71 10.18 -11.57
CA VAL A 521 -15.98 11.40 -11.93
C VAL A 521 -15.23 11.97 -10.73
N TRP A 522 -14.08 12.61 -10.96
CA TRP A 522 -13.32 13.29 -9.92
C TRP A 522 -14.04 14.55 -9.41
N THR A 523 -13.71 14.97 -8.19
CA THR A 523 -14.08 16.31 -7.70
C THR A 523 -13.45 17.41 -8.57
N SER A 524 -14.24 18.39 -8.97
CA SER A 524 -13.80 19.49 -9.83
C SER A 524 -14.80 20.66 -9.80
N ASP A 525 -14.56 21.72 -10.57
CA ASP A 525 -15.52 22.84 -10.71
C ASP A 525 -16.92 22.37 -11.18
N MET A 526 -17.00 21.25 -11.92
CA MET A 526 -18.27 20.61 -12.27
C MET A 526 -18.97 20.00 -11.06
N THR A 527 -18.26 19.28 -10.20
CA THR A 527 -18.87 18.69 -9.00
C THR A 527 -19.20 19.74 -7.95
N ASN A 528 -18.47 20.86 -7.91
CA ASN A 528 -18.78 22.01 -7.07
C ASN A 528 -20.14 22.64 -7.43
N ARG A 529 -20.64 22.39 -8.65
CA ARG A 529 -21.98 22.76 -9.10
C ARG A 529 -22.86 21.53 -9.42
N ALA A 530 -22.52 20.35 -8.90
CA ALA A 530 -22.97 19.05 -9.40
C ALA A 530 -24.45 18.99 -9.76
N ARG A 531 -25.35 19.48 -8.89
CA ARG A 531 -26.83 19.49 -9.09
C ARG A 531 -27.32 20.10 -10.42
N HIS A 532 -26.50 20.88 -11.13
CA HIS A 532 -26.85 21.45 -12.45
C HIS A 532 -26.49 20.55 -13.63
N PHE A 533 -25.53 19.63 -13.47
CA PHE A 533 -24.89 18.88 -14.57
C PHE A 533 -24.85 17.37 -14.35
N LEU A 534 -24.87 16.93 -13.10
CA LEU A 534 -24.77 15.55 -12.64
C LEU A 534 -26.00 15.26 -11.76
N HIS A 535 -26.59 14.08 -11.88
CA HIS A 535 -27.68 13.66 -10.99
C HIS A 535 -27.16 12.67 -9.93
N PRO A 536 -27.54 12.78 -8.64
CA PRO A 536 -27.00 11.93 -7.57
C PRO A 536 -27.27 10.42 -7.70
N SER A 537 -28.31 10.01 -8.45
CA SER A 537 -28.53 8.58 -8.76
C SER A 537 -27.55 8.04 -9.81
N ASP A 538 -27.02 8.94 -10.65
CA ASP A 538 -26.37 8.55 -11.89
C ASP A 538 -24.85 8.52 -11.74
N TYR A 539 -24.28 9.41 -10.93
CA TYR A 539 -22.84 9.58 -10.74
C TYR A 539 -22.36 9.17 -9.35
N ILE A 540 -21.21 8.49 -9.32
CA ILE A 540 -20.34 8.40 -8.13
C ILE A 540 -19.28 9.48 -8.24
N ILE A 541 -18.97 10.16 -7.14
CA ILE A 541 -17.97 11.24 -7.12
C ILE A 541 -16.72 10.78 -6.34
N GLN A 542 -15.56 10.80 -6.98
CA GLN A 542 -14.28 10.47 -6.36
C GLN A 542 -13.59 11.74 -5.84
N ILE A 543 -13.51 11.85 -4.51
CA ILE A 543 -13.09 13.04 -3.78
C ILE A 543 -11.57 13.03 -3.62
N TRP A 544 -10.86 13.84 -4.40
CA TRP A 544 -9.42 14.06 -4.23
C TRP A 544 -9.08 15.35 -3.46
N THR A 545 -10.06 16.20 -3.18
CA THR A 545 -9.91 17.37 -2.28
C THR A 545 -9.45 16.97 -0.87
N GLY A 546 -9.00 17.95 -0.07
CA GLY A 546 -8.65 17.69 1.33
C GLY A 546 -9.88 17.27 2.14
N ALA A 547 -9.73 16.29 3.05
CA ALA A 547 -10.86 15.66 3.74
C ALA A 547 -11.85 16.62 4.44
N THR A 548 -11.39 17.79 4.90
CA THR A 548 -12.21 18.79 5.61
C THR A 548 -12.71 19.95 4.72
N GLN A 549 -12.55 19.87 3.40
CA GLN A 549 -13.00 20.92 2.47
C GLN A 549 -14.54 20.97 2.32
N TYR A 550 -15.09 22.13 1.95
CA TYR A 550 -16.54 22.40 1.91
C TYR A 550 -17.26 21.56 0.86
N GLU A 551 -16.57 21.29 -0.24
CA GLU A 551 -16.97 20.46 -1.36
C GLU A 551 -17.39 19.05 -0.91
N VAL A 552 -16.68 18.49 0.09
CA VAL A 552 -17.03 17.19 0.70
C VAL A 552 -18.38 17.25 1.38
N ARG A 553 -18.67 18.33 2.11
CA ARG A 553 -19.95 18.56 2.78
C ARG A 553 -21.09 18.68 1.77
N GLU A 554 -20.93 19.49 0.73
CA GLU A 554 -21.95 19.66 -0.33
C GLU A 554 -22.30 18.32 -0.99
N LEU A 555 -21.31 17.51 -1.36
CA LEU A 555 -21.56 16.20 -1.98
C LEU A 555 -22.33 15.26 -1.03
N LEU A 556 -21.96 15.25 0.24
CA LEU A 556 -22.59 14.42 1.27
C LEU A 556 -24.02 14.87 1.62
N GLU A 557 -24.26 16.18 1.76
CA GLU A 557 -25.60 16.73 2.00
C GLU A 557 -26.53 16.49 0.80
N ASN A 558 -26.02 16.65 -0.43
CA ASN A 558 -26.74 16.42 -1.68
C ASN A 558 -26.87 14.94 -2.11
N LYS A 559 -26.52 13.99 -1.23
CA LYS A 559 -26.77 12.54 -1.40
C LYS A 559 -26.03 11.86 -2.55
N TYR A 560 -24.92 12.43 -3.02
CA TYR A 560 -24.04 11.73 -3.95
C TYR A 560 -23.40 10.53 -3.27
N LYS A 561 -23.22 9.43 -4.03
CA LYS A 561 -22.30 8.36 -3.65
C LYS A 561 -20.87 8.83 -3.82
N VAL A 562 -20.01 8.54 -2.85
CA VAL A 562 -18.64 9.07 -2.82
C VAL A 562 -17.60 7.99 -2.55
N ILE A 563 -16.43 8.16 -3.17
CA ILE A 563 -15.19 7.42 -2.92
C ILE A 563 -14.16 8.45 -2.46
N PHE A 564 -13.47 8.22 -1.34
CA PHE A 564 -12.45 9.14 -0.85
C PHE A 564 -11.05 8.80 -1.39
N SER A 565 -10.37 9.77 -1.98
CA SER A 565 -8.96 9.75 -2.39
C SER A 565 -8.25 11.02 -1.92
N ASN A 566 -8.61 11.51 -0.73
CA ASN A 566 -8.27 12.84 -0.26
C ASN A 566 -6.75 13.10 -0.19
N LEU A 567 -6.31 14.19 -0.84
CA LEU A 567 -4.89 14.54 -1.07
C LEU A 567 -4.03 14.67 0.20
N ASP A 568 -4.66 14.90 1.35
CA ASP A 568 -4.00 15.02 2.64
C ASP A 568 -3.48 13.67 3.17
N SER A 569 -4.07 12.55 2.74
CA SER A 569 -3.70 11.19 3.22
C SER A 569 -3.40 10.17 2.13
N LEU A 570 -4.11 10.17 0.99
CA LEU A 570 -4.21 8.99 0.10
C LEU A 570 -3.35 9.04 -1.18
N TYR A 571 -2.66 10.16 -1.45
CA TYR A 571 -1.77 10.34 -2.61
C TYR A 571 -0.35 9.83 -2.33
N LEU A 572 0.07 8.72 -2.96
CA LEU A 572 1.32 8.00 -2.65
C LEU A 572 2.54 8.45 -3.48
N ASP A 573 2.34 9.25 -4.52
CA ASP A 573 3.36 9.88 -5.38
C ASP A 573 4.01 11.13 -4.74
N HIS A 574 3.33 11.75 -3.77
CA HIS A 574 3.74 12.96 -3.04
C HIS A 574 5.06 12.79 -2.26
N GLY A 575 5.82 13.89 -2.09
CA GLY A 575 7.00 13.94 -1.22
C GLY A 575 8.37 13.73 -1.88
N PHE A 576 8.43 13.58 -3.21
CA PHE A 576 9.67 13.26 -3.95
C PHE A 576 10.12 14.42 -4.87
N GLY A 577 10.05 15.66 -4.37
CA GLY A 577 10.28 16.88 -5.17
C GLY A 577 9.27 17.05 -6.32
N THR A 578 9.54 17.98 -7.23
CA THR A 578 8.82 18.09 -8.52
C THR A 578 9.72 17.72 -9.68
N TRP A 579 9.11 17.23 -10.75
CA TRP A 579 9.75 16.98 -12.04
C TRP A 579 9.83 18.23 -12.92
N LEU A 580 9.18 19.34 -12.52
CA LEU A 580 9.13 20.64 -13.22
C LEU A 580 10.24 21.63 -12.82
N GLY A 581 11.23 21.21 -12.02
CA GLY A 581 12.37 22.06 -11.62
C GLY A 581 12.05 23.21 -10.64
N LEU A 582 11.03 23.06 -9.80
CA LEU A 582 10.62 24.01 -8.76
C LEU A 582 10.72 23.38 -7.34
N ASP A 583 10.51 24.18 -6.31
CA ASP A 583 10.22 23.63 -4.98
C ASP A 583 8.82 23.01 -4.94
N HIS A 584 8.63 21.99 -4.10
CA HIS A 584 7.38 21.25 -4.00
C HIS A 584 6.94 21.09 -2.54
N PHE A 585 5.68 21.41 -2.26
CA PHE A 585 5.16 21.51 -0.90
C PHE A 585 4.52 20.22 -0.36
N TRP A 586 4.17 19.26 -1.22
CA TRP A 586 3.56 18.01 -0.79
C TRP A 586 4.59 17.08 -0.13
N THR A 587 4.30 16.66 1.10
CA THR A 587 5.12 15.73 1.89
C THR A 587 4.79 14.26 1.58
N ILE A 588 5.74 13.36 1.87
CA ILE A 588 5.50 11.91 1.78
C ILE A 588 4.35 11.54 2.71
N LYS A 589 3.32 10.85 2.18
CA LYS A 589 2.28 10.24 3.00
C LYS A 589 2.84 9.01 3.69
N THR A 590 2.85 9.02 5.01
CA THR A 590 3.31 7.90 5.84
C THR A 590 2.20 6.86 5.99
N TRP A 591 2.54 5.62 6.36
CA TRP A 591 1.51 4.61 6.62
C TRP A 591 0.57 5.04 7.75
N GLN A 592 1.07 5.85 8.70
CA GLN A 592 0.29 6.51 9.75
C GLN A 592 -0.83 7.40 9.19
N ASN A 593 -0.56 8.21 8.16
CA ASN A 593 -1.58 9.05 7.52
C ASN A 593 -2.70 8.19 6.91
N LEU A 594 -2.33 7.10 6.23
CA LEU A 594 -3.28 6.19 5.60
C LEU A 594 -4.11 5.41 6.63
N TYR A 595 -3.51 5.01 7.75
CA TYR A 595 -4.20 4.30 8.84
C TYR A 595 -5.19 5.19 9.61
N ASP A 596 -4.91 6.49 9.72
CA ASP A 596 -5.75 7.44 10.45
C ASP A 596 -6.83 8.11 9.59
N ASN A 597 -6.88 7.81 8.29
CA ASN A 597 -7.86 8.36 7.36
C ASN A 597 -9.26 7.75 7.57
N ASP A 598 -9.87 8.12 8.69
CA ASP A 598 -11.11 7.58 9.22
C ASP A 598 -12.34 8.25 8.59
N LEU A 599 -12.93 7.57 7.60
CA LEU A 599 -14.09 8.09 6.84
C LEU A 599 -15.32 8.36 7.73
N ILE A 600 -15.44 7.67 8.87
CA ILE A 600 -16.54 7.92 9.82
C ILE A 600 -16.34 9.30 10.44
N LYS A 601 -15.13 9.60 10.96
CA LYS A 601 -14.81 10.89 11.56
C LYS A 601 -14.84 12.04 10.53
N ILE A 602 -14.41 11.78 9.30
CA ILE A 602 -14.51 12.75 8.18
C ILE A 602 -15.98 13.08 7.90
N ALA A 603 -16.87 12.07 7.84
CA ALA A 603 -18.29 12.30 7.66
C ALA A 603 -18.94 12.98 8.88
N GLU A 604 -18.58 12.60 10.11
CA GLU A 604 -19.09 13.22 11.34
C GLU A 604 -18.74 14.70 11.45
N HIS A 605 -17.54 15.09 11.01
CA HIS A 605 -17.13 16.50 10.90
C HIS A 605 -18.06 17.32 9.99
N HIS A 606 -18.54 16.74 8.90
CA HIS A 606 -19.37 17.45 7.90
C HIS A 606 -20.88 17.36 8.15
N LEU A 607 -21.36 16.21 8.65
CA LEU A 607 -22.78 15.88 8.73
C LEU A 607 -23.34 15.70 10.15
N GLY A 608 -22.45 15.51 11.14
CA GLY A 608 -22.81 15.02 12.47
C GLY A 608 -23.18 13.52 12.51
N ALA A 609 -23.14 12.92 13.71
CA ALA A 609 -23.20 11.46 13.91
C ALA A 609 -24.43 10.76 13.27
N ASN A 610 -25.64 11.29 13.47
CA ASN A 610 -26.87 10.65 12.96
C ASN A 610 -26.88 10.56 11.42
N SER A 611 -26.47 11.64 10.76
CA SER A 611 -26.40 11.73 9.31
C SER A 611 -25.25 10.88 8.75
N THR A 612 -24.11 10.78 9.47
CA THR A 612 -23.02 9.87 9.13
C THR A 612 -23.47 8.41 9.18
N TYR A 613 -24.17 8.00 10.24
CA TYR A 613 -24.69 6.63 10.35
C TYR A 613 -25.56 6.28 9.15
N TYR A 614 -26.42 7.19 8.69
CA TYR A 614 -27.20 7.02 7.46
C TYR A 614 -26.31 6.92 6.20
N ALA A 615 -25.34 7.82 6.03
CA ALA A 615 -24.44 7.82 4.86
C ALA A 615 -23.58 6.53 4.76
N ILE A 616 -23.14 5.99 5.89
CA ILE A 616 -22.42 4.71 5.96
C ILE A 616 -23.36 3.53 5.67
N THR A 617 -24.48 3.43 6.37
CA THR A 617 -25.38 2.26 6.28
C THR A 617 -26.12 2.14 4.95
N THR A 618 -26.39 3.27 4.27
CA THR A 618 -26.97 3.27 2.92
C THR A 618 -25.97 3.03 1.80
N GLY A 619 -24.66 2.97 2.10
CA GLY A 619 -23.61 2.90 1.09
C GLY A 619 -23.49 4.18 0.26
N GLN A 620 -23.81 5.34 0.85
CA GLN A 620 -23.48 6.64 0.25
C GLN A 620 -21.96 6.82 0.25
N ILE A 621 -21.30 6.55 1.37
CA ILE A 621 -19.84 6.47 1.44
C ILE A 621 -19.46 5.05 1.06
N LEU A 622 -19.02 4.84 -0.18
CA LEU A 622 -18.68 3.52 -0.71
C LEU A 622 -17.39 2.98 -0.08
N GLY A 623 -16.47 3.88 0.24
CA GLY A 623 -15.15 3.61 0.81
C GLY A 623 -14.13 4.62 0.31
N ALA A 624 -12.92 4.15 0.04
CA ALA A 624 -11.80 5.00 -0.36
C ALA A 624 -10.85 4.28 -1.34
N GLU A 625 -9.93 5.05 -1.90
CA GLU A 625 -8.88 4.60 -2.83
C GLU A 625 -7.59 5.38 -2.61
N VAL A 626 -6.48 4.65 -2.49
CA VAL A 626 -5.13 5.23 -2.55
C VAL A 626 -4.75 5.47 -4.01
N THR A 627 -4.18 6.63 -4.31
CA THR A 627 -3.77 7.00 -5.67
C THR A 627 -2.27 6.94 -5.84
N LEU A 628 -1.84 6.54 -7.04
CA LEU A 628 -0.44 6.54 -7.45
C LEU A 628 -0.33 7.08 -8.88
N TRP A 629 -0.29 8.41 -8.97
CA TRP A 629 0.06 9.14 -10.19
C TRP A 629 1.51 8.84 -10.60
N SER A 630 1.79 8.80 -11.91
CA SER A 630 3.03 8.21 -12.42
C SER A 630 4.01 9.14 -13.13
N GLU A 631 3.93 10.46 -12.91
CA GLU A 631 4.95 11.42 -13.39
C GLU A 631 6.36 11.07 -12.89
N LYS A 632 6.46 10.42 -11.72
CA LYS A 632 7.71 9.97 -11.07
C LYS A 632 7.65 8.49 -10.64
N VAL A 633 6.79 7.69 -11.27
CA VAL A 633 6.58 6.27 -10.91
C VAL A 633 6.74 5.38 -12.14
N ASP A 634 7.49 4.30 -12.01
CA ASP A 634 7.64 3.32 -13.08
C ASP A 634 7.71 1.89 -12.53
N GLN A 635 7.98 0.93 -13.41
CA GLN A 635 8.13 -0.49 -13.05
C GLN A 635 9.15 -0.78 -11.92
N HIS A 636 10.11 0.11 -11.67
CA HIS A 636 11.20 -0.10 -10.73
C HIS A 636 10.90 0.41 -9.31
N ASN A 637 10.07 1.46 -9.18
CA ASN A 637 9.79 2.10 -7.89
C ASN A 637 8.32 2.00 -7.41
N MET A 638 7.40 1.54 -8.27
CA MET A 638 5.96 1.43 -7.95
C MET A 638 5.67 0.55 -6.72
N GLU A 639 6.29 -0.64 -6.64
CA GLU A 639 6.02 -1.60 -5.54
C GLU A 639 6.34 -0.98 -4.16
N MET A 640 7.47 -0.29 -4.03
CA MET A 640 7.89 0.36 -2.78
C MET A 640 7.04 1.59 -2.45
N LYS A 641 6.54 2.30 -3.47
CA LYS A 641 5.61 3.42 -3.23
C LYS A 641 4.26 2.94 -2.72
N LEU A 642 3.71 1.85 -3.26
CA LEU A 642 2.46 1.27 -2.76
C LEU A 642 2.64 0.63 -1.38
N TRP A 643 3.62 -0.26 -1.23
CA TRP A 643 3.67 -1.19 -0.11
C TRP A 643 4.82 -0.88 0.84
N PRO A 644 4.59 -0.92 2.17
CA PRO A 644 3.39 -1.41 2.85
C PRO A 644 2.35 -0.32 3.19
N ARG A 645 2.46 0.90 2.65
CA ARG A 645 1.54 2.01 2.96
C ARG A 645 0.07 1.66 2.63
N SER A 646 -0.19 1.04 1.48
CA SER A 646 -1.52 0.56 1.10
C SER A 646 -2.04 -0.60 1.96
N ALA A 647 -1.17 -1.32 2.69
CA ALA A 647 -1.60 -2.32 3.68
C ALA A 647 -2.19 -1.66 4.93
N ALA A 648 -1.62 -0.53 5.38
CA ALA A 648 -2.18 0.29 6.46
C ALA A 648 -3.58 0.81 6.13
N PHE A 649 -3.75 1.32 4.91
CA PHE A 649 -5.05 1.70 4.35
C PHE A 649 -6.04 0.52 4.27
N ALA A 650 -5.56 -0.68 3.92
CA ALA A 650 -6.42 -1.85 3.82
C ALA A 650 -7.04 -2.26 5.17
N GLU A 651 -6.33 -2.15 6.28
CA GLU A 651 -6.93 -2.38 7.61
C GLU A 651 -7.89 -1.26 8.01
N ARG A 652 -7.60 -0.01 7.64
CA ARG A 652 -8.56 1.11 7.78
C ARG A 652 -9.85 0.84 6.98
N MET A 653 -9.77 0.30 5.77
CA MET A 653 -10.94 0.03 4.92
C MET A 653 -11.68 -1.29 5.21
N TRP A 654 -10.98 -2.31 5.71
CA TRP A 654 -11.59 -3.58 6.10
C TRP A 654 -12.14 -3.51 7.53
N SER A 655 -11.32 -3.10 8.50
CA SER A 655 -11.62 -3.21 9.92
C SER A 655 -12.18 -1.92 10.54
N SER A 656 -11.96 -0.77 9.91
CA SER A 656 -12.29 0.58 10.42
C SER A 656 -12.03 0.78 11.92
N PRO A 657 -10.79 0.59 12.39
CA PRO A 657 -10.47 0.63 13.82
C PRO A 657 -10.60 2.05 14.36
N GLN A 658 -11.34 2.22 15.47
CA GLN A 658 -11.63 3.52 16.06
C GLN A 658 -10.37 4.29 16.49
N ASN A 659 -9.36 3.59 17.01
CA ASN A 659 -8.07 4.13 17.43
C ASN A 659 -6.94 3.17 16.98
N ARG A 660 -5.69 3.64 16.98
CA ARG A 660 -4.52 2.77 16.85
C ARG A 660 -4.39 1.86 18.07
N THR A 661 -3.93 0.63 17.86
CA THR A 661 -3.47 -0.24 18.95
C THR A 661 -1.95 -0.18 19.03
N ILE A 662 -1.37 -0.37 20.23
CA ILE A 662 0.09 -0.51 20.41
C ILE A 662 0.70 -1.68 19.60
N THR A 663 -0.15 -2.60 19.10
CA THR A 663 0.27 -3.73 18.27
C THR A 663 0.29 -3.41 16.77
N VAL A 664 -0.23 -2.27 16.30
CA VAL A 664 -0.33 -1.96 14.86
C VAL A 664 1.02 -1.97 14.16
N ASP A 665 2.04 -1.31 14.74
CA ASP A 665 3.39 -1.23 14.18
C ASP A 665 4.02 -2.61 14.00
N ALA A 666 3.88 -3.45 15.04
CA ALA A 666 4.47 -4.78 15.08
C ALA A 666 3.78 -5.76 14.12
N ARG A 667 2.44 -5.71 14.02
CA ARG A 667 1.67 -6.51 13.05
C ARG A 667 1.90 -6.04 11.62
N LEU A 668 1.93 -4.74 11.36
CA LEU A 668 2.20 -4.20 10.03
C LEU A 668 3.62 -4.56 9.58
N ALA A 669 4.62 -4.52 10.49
CA ALA A 669 5.97 -5.00 10.20
C ALA A 669 6.02 -6.51 9.93
N HIS A 670 5.30 -7.33 10.71
CA HIS A 670 5.18 -8.77 10.45
C HIS A 670 4.56 -9.06 9.08
N HIS A 671 3.44 -8.41 8.75
CA HIS A 671 2.76 -8.55 7.45
C HIS A 671 3.59 -7.98 6.28
N THR A 672 4.37 -6.94 6.52
CA THR A 672 5.35 -6.41 5.55
C THR A 672 6.39 -7.47 5.18
N ASN A 673 6.89 -8.23 6.16
CA ASN A 673 7.79 -9.36 5.92
C ASN A 673 7.06 -10.53 5.24
N ARG A 674 5.79 -10.81 5.60
CA ARG A 674 4.94 -11.79 4.90
C ARG A 674 4.77 -11.46 3.41
N MET A 675 4.57 -10.19 3.06
CA MET A 675 4.49 -9.73 1.67
C MET A 675 5.83 -9.87 0.92
N LYS A 676 6.97 -9.60 1.59
CA LYS A 676 8.32 -9.82 1.00
C LYS A 676 8.56 -11.29 0.68
N ASN A 677 8.23 -12.19 1.60
CA ASN A 677 8.35 -13.62 1.39
C ASN A 677 7.43 -14.15 0.26
N ARG A 678 6.35 -13.42 -0.05
CA ARG A 678 5.46 -13.66 -1.21
C ARG A 678 5.91 -12.93 -2.49
N GLY A 679 7.09 -12.29 -2.52
CA GLY A 679 7.68 -11.70 -3.73
C GLY A 679 7.34 -10.23 -4.02
N ILE A 680 6.76 -9.50 -3.05
CA ILE A 680 6.44 -8.08 -3.17
C ILE A 680 7.58 -7.21 -2.64
N HIS A 681 8.08 -6.29 -3.46
CA HIS A 681 9.16 -5.37 -3.09
C HIS A 681 8.61 -4.18 -2.29
N THR A 682 8.50 -4.34 -0.97
CA THR A 682 7.95 -3.31 -0.07
C THR A 682 9.04 -2.45 0.58
N ASP A 683 8.70 -1.19 0.85
CA ASP A 683 9.55 -0.24 1.57
C ASP A 683 9.83 -0.69 3.03
N ARG A 684 10.82 -0.08 3.68
CA ARG A 684 11.27 -0.40 5.04
C ARG A 684 10.67 0.57 6.06
N LEU A 685 9.63 0.10 6.76
CA LEU A 685 8.96 0.81 7.86
C LEU A 685 9.88 1.22 9.01
N GLN A 686 10.80 0.33 9.39
CA GLN A 686 11.65 0.46 10.57
C GLN A 686 12.90 -0.42 10.41
N PRO A 687 13.94 -0.22 11.25
CA PRO A 687 15.08 -1.13 11.33
C PRO A 687 14.66 -2.58 11.58
N GLU A 688 15.37 -3.54 11.00
CA GLU A 688 15.10 -4.98 11.19
C GLU A 688 15.20 -5.39 12.67
N SER A 689 16.10 -4.75 13.42
CA SER A 689 16.19 -4.90 14.88
C SER A 689 14.87 -4.58 15.56
N CYS A 690 14.19 -3.48 15.19
CA CYS A 690 12.92 -3.07 15.80
C CYS A 690 11.78 -4.05 15.55
N TYR A 691 11.77 -4.75 14.41
CA TYR A 691 10.88 -5.88 14.22
C TYR A 691 11.24 -7.02 15.21
N GLN A 692 12.50 -7.44 15.28
CA GLN A 692 12.91 -8.54 16.16
C GLN A 692 12.75 -8.25 17.66
N ILE A 693 13.00 -7.02 18.11
CA ILE A 693 12.74 -6.52 19.47
C ILE A 693 11.47 -5.65 19.50
N SER A 694 10.38 -6.19 18.97
CA SER A 694 9.04 -5.61 19.10
C SER A 694 8.74 -5.31 20.59
N GLY A 695 8.24 -4.11 20.87
CA GLY A 695 8.06 -3.62 22.24
C GLY A 695 9.08 -2.57 22.71
N TYR A 696 10.19 -2.36 21.98
CA TYR A 696 11.29 -1.49 22.41
C TYR A 696 11.55 -0.26 21.52
N CYS A 697 11.08 -0.23 20.27
CA CYS A 697 11.30 0.90 19.34
C CYS A 697 10.13 1.88 19.30
N HIS A 698 9.63 2.26 20.48
CA HIS A 698 8.49 3.17 20.63
C HIS A 698 8.97 4.47 21.29
N ASP A 699 8.56 5.63 20.81
CA ASP A 699 8.77 6.88 21.56
C ASP A 699 7.75 6.97 22.69
N SER A 700 8.20 6.83 23.93
CA SER A 700 7.35 6.94 25.13
C SER A 700 6.71 8.32 25.33
N ASN A 701 7.16 9.34 24.60
CA ASN A 701 6.53 10.67 24.56
C ASN A 701 5.48 10.81 23.45
N SER A 702 5.45 9.89 22.48
CA SER A 702 4.39 9.84 21.48
C SER A 702 3.11 9.34 22.16
N ARG A 703 2.12 10.23 22.24
CA ARG A 703 0.78 9.87 22.71
C ARG A 703 0.05 9.15 21.57
N LEU A 704 0.01 7.82 21.64
CA LEU A 704 -0.96 6.99 20.93
C LEU A 704 -2.34 7.08 21.60
#